data_AF-A0A6D2L945-F1
#
_entry.id   AF-A0A6D2L945-F1
#
_cell.length_a   1.000
_cell.length_b   1.000
_cell.length_c   1.000
_cell.angle_alpha   90.00
_cell.angle_beta   90.00
_cell.angle_gamma   90.00
#
_symmetry.space_group_name_H-M   'P 1'
#
loop_
_entity.id
_entity.type
_entity.pdbx_description
1 polymer ?
#
loop_
_entity_poly.entity_id
_entity_poly.type
_entity_poly.pdbx_seq_one_letter_code
_entity_poly.pdbx_strand_id
1 'polypeptide(L)'
;MTFSMRDLDQALQGCGQKSGIEIWRIESFKPVAVPKESHGKFFTGDSYIVLKTTSSRNGSLHHDIHYWLGKDSSQDEAGAVAVMTVELDSALGGRAVQYREVQGHETEKFLSYFKPCIIPQEGGVASGFNHVKPEEHQTRLYVCKGKHVVRVKEVPFARSTLNHEDVFILDTESKIFQFSGSNSSIQERAKALEVVQYIKDTYHDGKCDIAAVEDGRMMADAEAGEFWGLFGGFAPLPKKPAFKNDDTSAESDGIKLFSAEKGKTEPVEFETLEKELLDTNKCYILDCGLELFVWKGRSTSIDQRKSASEAAEEFFRSSDRPKSNLVSLMEGFETVMFRSKFDSWPATSTVAEPQQGRGKVAALLQRQGVNVQGLVKTSAASKDEPKPYIDGTGNLQVWRLNGEEKILLEAADQSKFYSGDCYIFQYSYPGEDREEHLVGTWLGKESVEEDRESAISMASKMVESMKFMPAQARIYEGKEPIQFFVIMQSFITFKGGRSDAFKKYIAENEVPDTTYDAEGVALFRVQGSGPENMQAIQIDAVSTGLNSSHCYILHGGSTVFTWCGNLTSSDDQALMERMLDLIKPNEHTRAHKEGSETDQFWELLGGKLEYPSQKIKKDGESDPHLFSCTFSNENLKATEIFNFVQDDLMTEDIFILDCHTEIFVWVGQQVDPKKKPQVLAIGEKFLKQDFLLENLASETPIYIVTEGNEPPFFTRFFTWDSSKSAMHGNSYQRKLALLTNKGKPLLDKPKRRVPVYSSRSSVPDKSQPRSRSMTFSPDRARVRGRSPAFNALAANFENINTRNQSTPPPMVSPLVRKLYPKSLAPDLTKLAPKSAAIAARTALFEQSRPTPQETPTSPGSSEATNEAEASKPTTEEESMSSIHEDSKEEDGEEDSNLPTFPYERLKIDAEDPPSDIDLTKREAYMTSADFKEKFEMTKISALSSMATERPPFELAKGLNGLDKIVLRESRSRSAEVYLYGAHVTSWKNENGEELLYLSSKAIFKPPKPIRGGIPLCFPQFSNLGALESHGFARNRFWEVDASPPPLPTNSASNAFVDLILRPTEDDLKTWPYNFEYRLRVALGSEGELTLTSRIRNTNSDGKPFTFTFAYHTYFSVSDISEVRVEGLETLDYLDNLKNRERFTEQGDAITFESEIDKIYLSTPTKIAILDHEKKRTFVVRKDGLADAVVWNPWDKKSKTISDLGDEDYKHMLCVEAAAVERPITLKPGEEWKGRLELSAVPSSYSSGQLDPRRVLE
;
A
#
# COMPACT_ATOMS: atom_id res chain seq x y z
N MET A 1 9.40 40.06 -20.11
CA MET A 1 8.05 39.62 -20.55
C MET A 1 7.89 38.16 -20.17
N THR A 2 6.71 37.69 -19.78
CA THR A 2 6.49 36.29 -19.39
C THR A 2 6.23 35.44 -20.62
N PHE A 3 7.16 34.53 -20.92
CA PHE A 3 6.96 33.44 -21.89
C PHE A 3 5.82 32.54 -21.38
N SER A 4 4.90 32.15 -22.25
CA SER A 4 3.68 31.41 -21.90
C SER A 4 3.72 29.98 -22.44
N MET A 5 2.95 29.06 -21.85
CA MET A 5 2.70 27.74 -22.43
C MET A 5 2.10 27.79 -23.85
N ARG A 6 1.56 28.93 -24.29
CA ARG A 6 1.08 29.14 -25.67
C ARG A 6 2.18 29.46 -26.67
N ASP A 7 3.35 29.86 -26.20
CA ASP A 7 4.53 30.23 -27.00
C ASP A 7 5.47 29.02 -27.20
N LEU A 8 5.19 27.92 -26.50
CA LEU A 8 5.91 26.64 -26.52
C LEU A 8 5.38 25.73 -27.65
N ASP A 9 6.21 24.81 -28.19
CA ASP A 9 5.78 23.86 -29.23
C ASP A 9 4.55 23.03 -28.79
N GLN A 10 3.65 22.77 -29.73
CA GLN A 10 2.37 22.10 -29.50
C GLN A 10 2.50 20.76 -28.76
N ALA A 11 3.58 20.00 -28.97
CA ALA A 11 3.78 18.71 -28.29
C ALA A 11 4.14 18.83 -26.80
N LEU A 12 4.56 20.00 -26.33
CA LEU A 12 4.87 20.31 -24.93
C LEU A 12 3.73 21.05 -24.21
N GLN A 13 2.62 21.39 -24.89
CA GLN A 13 1.56 22.20 -24.29
C GLN A 13 0.72 21.41 -23.28
N GLY A 14 0.73 21.86 -22.02
CA GLY A 14 -0.04 21.24 -20.93
C GLY A 14 0.70 20.14 -20.15
N CYS A 15 2.00 19.95 -20.39
CA CYS A 15 2.85 19.09 -19.57
C CYS A 15 3.01 19.63 -18.13
N GLY A 16 3.51 18.80 -17.23
CA GLY A 16 3.82 19.16 -15.83
C GLY A 16 2.60 19.47 -14.96
N GLN A 17 1.37 19.29 -15.46
CA GLN A 17 0.15 19.57 -14.68
C GLN A 17 -0.21 18.47 -13.66
N LYS A 18 0.53 17.35 -13.64
CA LYS A 18 0.31 16.19 -12.76
C LYS A 18 1.64 15.54 -12.38
N SER A 19 1.67 14.88 -11.22
CA SER A 19 2.80 14.01 -10.83
C SER A 19 2.97 12.87 -11.84
N GLY A 20 4.20 12.59 -12.26
CA GLY A 20 4.51 11.59 -13.29
C GLY A 20 5.82 11.85 -14.03
N ILE A 21 6.03 11.10 -15.11
CA ILE A 21 7.12 11.29 -16.06
C ILE A 21 6.52 11.45 -17.46
N GLU A 22 7.01 12.45 -18.18
CA GLU A 22 6.67 12.74 -19.57
C GLU A 22 7.97 12.81 -20.38
N ILE A 23 8.00 12.20 -21.58
CA ILE A 23 9.22 12.05 -22.40
C ILE A 23 8.93 12.44 -23.84
N TRP A 24 9.84 13.19 -24.46
CA TRP A 24 9.82 13.55 -25.87
C TRP A 24 11.18 13.23 -26.51
N ARG A 25 11.14 12.63 -27.70
CA ARG A 25 12.30 12.48 -28.59
C ARG A 25 12.40 13.73 -29.47
N ILE A 26 13.59 14.22 -29.74
CA ILE A 26 13.80 15.30 -30.71
C ILE A 26 13.89 14.69 -32.11
N GLU A 27 12.97 15.06 -32.99
CA GLU A 27 12.94 14.63 -34.39
C GLU A 27 12.93 15.87 -35.29
N SER A 28 13.97 16.06 -36.10
CA SER A 28 14.08 17.21 -37.03
C SER A 28 13.82 18.58 -36.36
N PHE A 29 14.46 18.80 -35.20
CA PHE A 29 14.30 20.00 -34.36
C PHE A 29 12.90 20.20 -33.76
N LYS A 30 12.13 19.13 -33.52
CA LYS A 30 10.85 19.20 -32.81
C LYS A 30 10.70 18.11 -31.75
N PRO A 31 10.07 18.40 -30.59
CA PRO A 31 9.73 17.38 -29.60
C PRO A 31 8.56 16.51 -30.08
N VAL A 32 8.74 15.19 -30.06
CA VAL A 32 7.72 14.18 -30.38
C VAL A 32 7.52 13.30 -29.15
N ALA A 33 6.29 13.24 -28.63
CA ALA A 33 5.99 12.53 -27.38
C ALA A 33 6.23 11.02 -27.51
N VAL A 34 6.99 10.44 -26.59
CA VAL A 34 7.33 9.01 -26.57
C VAL A 34 6.20 8.22 -25.87
N PRO A 35 5.65 7.16 -26.50
CA PRO A 35 4.67 6.27 -25.87
C PRO A 35 5.18 5.68 -24.56
N LYS A 36 4.29 5.47 -23.57
CA LYS A 36 4.67 5.01 -22.22
C LYS A 36 5.30 3.62 -22.22
N GLU A 37 4.91 2.79 -23.18
CA GLU A 37 5.42 1.45 -23.48
C GLU A 37 6.87 1.47 -24.00
N SER A 38 7.40 2.66 -24.30
CA SER A 38 8.77 2.92 -24.77
C SER A 38 9.54 3.88 -23.86
N HIS A 39 9.02 4.24 -22.69
CA HIS A 39 9.80 4.98 -21.69
C HIS A 39 10.98 4.09 -21.22
N GLY A 40 12.18 4.67 -21.11
CA GLY A 40 13.43 3.92 -20.88
C GLY A 40 14.14 3.41 -22.14
N LYS A 41 13.51 3.47 -23.32
CA LYS A 41 14.13 3.06 -24.61
C LYS A 41 14.73 4.29 -25.31
N PHE A 42 16.02 4.49 -25.12
CA PHE A 42 16.79 5.58 -25.71
C PHE A 42 17.63 5.09 -26.91
N PHE A 43 17.74 5.90 -27.97
CA PHE A 43 18.59 5.62 -29.13
C PHE A 43 19.91 6.40 -29.06
N THR A 44 21.03 5.72 -29.33
CA THR A 44 22.41 6.26 -29.27
C THR A 44 22.63 7.47 -30.19
N GLY A 45 21.88 7.58 -31.29
CA GLY A 45 21.94 8.69 -32.25
C GLY A 45 20.90 9.81 -32.04
N ASP A 46 20.07 9.75 -31.00
CA ASP A 46 18.97 10.70 -30.77
C ASP A 46 19.17 11.54 -29.48
N SER A 47 18.46 12.67 -29.39
CA SER A 47 18.35 13.51 -28.19
C SER A 47 16.92 13.52 -27.64
N TYR A 48 16.77 13.66 -26.32
CA TYR A 48 15.49 13.54 -25.63
C TYR A 48 15.28 14.60 -24.54
N ILE A 49 14.03 14.96 -24.26
CA ILE A 49 13.58 15.69 -23.07
C ILE A 49 12.81 14.72 -22.17
N VAL A 50 13.11 14.70 -20.88
CA VAL A 50 12.41 13.96 -19.83
C VAL A 50 11.99 14.95 -18.74
N LEU A 51 10.69 15.19 -18.60
CA LEU A 51 10.12 15.97 -17.51
C LEU A 51 9.63 15.01 -16.43
N LYS A 52 10.32 14.97 -15.28
CA LYS A 52 9.78 14.42 -14.04
C LYS A 52 9.02 15.53 -13.32
N THR A 53 7.76 15.29 -13.01
CA THR A 53 6.98 16.14 -12.09
C THR A 53 6.66 15.35 -10.84
N THR A 54 6.89 15.97 -9.68
CA THR A 54 6.68 15.38 -8.36
C THR A 54 5.72 16.27 -7.58
N SER A 55 4.65 15.70 -7.03
CA SER A 55 3.78 16.42 -6.09
C SER A 55 4.29 16.23 -4.67
N SER A 56 4.60 17.32 -3.98
CA SER A 56 4.97 17.31 -2.56
C SER A 56 3.75 17.14 -1.65
N ARG A 57 3.94 16.67 -0.41
CA ARG A 57 2.88 16.60 0.62
C ARG A 57 2.11 17.90 0.84
N ASN A 58 2.74 19.06 0.59
CA ASN A 58 2.12 20.38 0.70
C ASN A 58 1.25 20.79 -0.51
N GLY A 59 1.11 19.93 -1.53
CA GLY A 59 0.31 20.17 -2.73
C GLY A 59 0.99 21.02 -3.82
N SER A 60 2.26 21.41 -3.63
CA SER A 60 3.06 22.03 -4.69
C SER A 60 3.66 20.98 -5.65
N LEU A 61 3.86 21.39 -6.90
CA LEU A 61 4.56 20.57 -7.90
C LEU A 61 6.01 21.05 -8.03
N HIS A 62 6.95 20.10 -7.92
CA HIS A 62 8.35 20.26 -8.31
C HIS A 62 8.56 19.69 -9.72
N HIS A 63 9.46 20.30 -10.48
CA HIS A 63 9.77 19.89 -11.85
C HIS A 63 11.28 19.67 -12.00
N ASP A 64 11.66 18.51 -12.50
CA ASP A 64 13.02 18.18 -12.92
C ASP A 64 13.00 17.93 -14.43
N ILE A 65 13.72 18.75 -15.20
CA ILE A 65 13.83 18.63 -16.66
C ILE A 65 15.21 18.07 -16.97
N HIS A 66 15.27 16.81 -17.38
CA HIS A 66 16.50 16.20 -17.87
C HIS A 66 16.49 16.26 -19.40
N TYR A 67 17.60 16.67 -20.02
CA TYR A 67 17.82 16.43 -21.45
C TYR A 67 18.93 15.41 -21.63
N TRP A 68 18.60 14.30 -22.30
CA TRP A 68 19.52 13.18 -22.51
C TRP A 68 20.08 13.23 -23.93
N LEU A 69 21.41 13.12 -24.01
CA LEU A 69 22.19 13.21 -25.24
C LEU A 69 22.83 11.86 -25.56
N GLY A 70 22.38 11.25 -26.66
CA GLY A 70 23.01 10.06 -27.25
C GLY A 70 24.45 10.35 -27.66
N LYS A 71 25.32 9.34 -27.52
CA LYS A 71 26.76 9.39 -27.83
C LYS A 71 27.05 9.83 -29.27
N ASP A 72 26.17 9.45 -30.20
CA ASP A 72 26.29 9.74 -31.63
C ASP A 72 25.20 10.72 -32.13
N SER A 73 24.48 11.37 -31.22
CA SER A 73 23.49 12.43 -31.53
C SER A 73 24.15 13.66 -32.14
N SER A 74 23.44 14.37 -33.02
CA SER A 74 24.00 15.53 -33.71
C SER A 74 24.22 16.73 -32.78
N GLN A 75 25.22 17.56 -33.10
CA GLN A 75 25.54 18.77 -32.33
C GLN A 75 24.40 19.80 -32.39
N ASP A 76 23.67 19.86 -33.51
CA ASP A 76 22.57 20.78 -33.69
C ASP A 76 21.35 20.35 -32.85
N GLU A 77 21.04 19.05 -32.76
CA GLU A 77 19.97 18.53 -31.90
C GLU A 77 20.31 18.68 -30.42
N ALA A 78 21.57 18.46 -30.03
CA ALA A 78 22.06 18.71 -28.68
C ALA A 78 21.97 20.21 -28.29
N GLY A 79 22.24 21.13 -29.23
CA GLY A 79 22.03 22.55 -29.04
C GLY A 79 20.55 22.92 -28.94
N ALA A 80 19.71 22.38 -29.83
CA ALA A 80 18.28 22.66 -29.86
C ALA A 80 17.57 22.18 -28.59
N VAL A 81 17.88 20.97 -28.09
CA VAL A 81 17.26 20.44 -26.88
C VAL A 81 17.62 21.28 -25.64
N ALA A 82 18.85 21.78 -25.54
CA ALA A 82 19.28 22.68 -24.46
C ALA A 82 18.58 24.05 -24.50
N VAL A 83 18.14 24.52 -25.68
CA VAL A 83 17.30 25.73 -25.80
C VAL A 83 15.84 25.43 -25.44
N MET A 84 15.30 24.29 -25.88
CA MET A 84 13.93 23.87 -25.57
C MET A 84 13.68 23.67 -24.07
N THR A 85 14.65 23.15 -23.32
CA THR A 85 14.50 22.98 -21.86
C THR A 85 14.41 24.32 -21.11
N VAL A 86 15.09 25.36 -21.59
CA VAL A 86 14.99 26.73 -21.04
C VAL A 86 13.63 27.37 -21.36
N GLU A 87 13.04 27.07 -22.52
CA GLU A 87 11.68 27.50 -22.87
C GLU A 87 10.62 26.75 -22.05
N LEU A 88 10.79 25.44 -21.86
CA LEU A 88 9.93 24.58 -21.06
C LEU A 88 9.91 25.01 -19.58
N ASP A 89 11.07 25.21 -18.96
CA ASP A 89 11.16 25.77 -17.59
C ASP A 89 10.48 27.16 -17.51
N SER A 90 10.74 28.04 -18.49
CA SER A 90 10.11 29.37 -18.53
C SER A 90 8.58 29.27 -18.60
N ALA A 91 8.03 28.30 -19.33
CA ALA A 91 6.59 28.02 -19.43
C ALA A 91 6.02 27.34 -18.16
N LEU A 92 6.81 26.56 -17.43
CA LEU A 92 6.51 26.03 -16.09
C LEU A 92 6.71 27.08 -14.97
N GLY A 93 7.14 28.29 -15.32
CA GLY A 93 7.21 29.46 -14.44
C GLY A 93 8.59 29.78 -13.87
N GLY A 94 9.67 29.20 -14.41
CA GLY A 94 11.05 29.44 -13.95
C GLY A 94 11.32 28.82 -12.58
N ARG A 95 11.03 27.52 -12.46
CA ARG A 95 11.05 26.74 -11.21
C ARG A 95 11.66 25.35 -11.34
N ALA A 96 11.96 24.91 -12.57
CA ALA A 96 12.45 23.57 -12.81
C ALA A 96 13.97 23.52 -12.67
N VAL A 97 14.47 22.46 -12.05
CA VAL A 97 15.90 22.13 -12.09
C VAL A 97 16.18 21.46 -13.43
N GLN A 98 17.18 21.94 -14.16
CA GLN A 98 17.50 21.46 -15.51
C GLN A 98 18.78 20.63 -15.45
N TYR A 99 18.77 19.40 -15.94
CA TYR A 99 19.89 18.47 -15.90
C TYR A 99 20.33 18.06 -17.30
N ARG A 100 21.64 18.02 -17.54
CA ARG A 100 22.24 17.50 -18.77
C ARG A 100 22.71 16.06 -18.53
N GLU A 101 22.07 15.11 -19.19
CA GLU A 101 22.39 13.70 -19.11
C GLU A 101 23.14 13.28 -20.39
N VAL A 102 24.24 12.55 -20.25
CA VAL A 102 25.06 12.09 -21.40
C VAL A 102 25.20 10.59 -21.33
N GLN A 103 25.04 9.90 -22.46
CA GLN A 103 25.11 8.45 -22.55
C GLN A 103 26.31 7.84 -21.80
N GLY A 104 26.00 6.98 -20.83
CA GLY A 104 26.94 6.27 -19.96
C GLY A 104 27.57 7.10 -18.82
N HIS A 105 27.12 8.34 -18.62
CA HIS A 105 27.59 9.29 -17.59
C HIS A 105 26.41 9.93 -16.84
N GLU A 106 25.22 9.34 -16.95
CA GLU A 106 23.97 9.86 -16.40
C GLU A 106 23.99 9.94 -14.87
N THR A 107 23.27 10.92 -14.32
CA THR A 107 23.09 11.10 -12.88
C THR A 107 22.31 9.93 -12.27
N GLU A 108 22.63 9.60 -11.00
CA GLU A 108 21.88 8.54 -10.28
C GLU A 108 20.40 8.93 -10.11
N LYS A 109 20.09 10.23 -10.04
CA LYS A 109 18.72 10.76 -10.06
C LYS A 109 17.99 10.39 -11.36
N PHE A 110 18.58 10.65 -12.53
CA PHE A 110 17.98 10.28 -13.82
C PHE A 110 17.83 8.77 -13.98
N LEU A 111 18.88 8.01 -13.71
CA LEU A 111 18.87 6.55 -13.81
C LEU A 111 17.85 5.90 -12.87
N SER A 112 17.58 6.50 -11.69
CA SER A 112 16.55 6.00 -10.77
C SER A 112 15.11 6.04 -11.30
N TYR A 113 14.84 6.84 -12.35
CA TYR A 113 13.54 6.84 -13.04
C TYR A 113 13.33 5.60 -13.92
N PHE A 114 14.41 4.90 -14.28
CA PHE A 114 14.43 3.82 -15.27
C PHE A 114 15.03 2.54 -14.67
N LYS A 115 14.49 2.12 -13.52
CA LYS A 115 14.90 0.88 -12.85
C LYS A 115 14.51 -0.35 -13.71
N PRO A 116 15.38 -1.37 -13.82
CA PRO A 116 16.67 -1.51 -13.14
C PRO A 116 17.85 -0.83 -13.85
N CYS A 117 17.74 -0.53 -15.14
CA CYS A 117 18.79 0.09 -15.94
C CYS A 117 18.29 0.68 -17.26
N ILE A 118 19.10 1.56 -17.87
CA ILE A 118 18.98 1.93 -19.29
C ILE A 118 20.00 1.11 -20.10
N ILE A 119 19.55 0.54 -21.22
CA ILE A 119 20.43 -0.03 -22.27
C ILE A 119 20.08 0.69 -23.59
N PRO A 120 20.88 1.69 -24.02
CA PRO A 120 20.61 2.43 -25.25
C PRO A 120 20.70 1.53 -26.49
N GLN A 121 19.87 1.80 -27.48
CA GLN A 121 19.79 1.05 -28.74
C GLN A 121 20.55 1.78 -29.86
N GLU A 122 21.17 1.05 -30.77
CA GLU A 122 21.89 1.64 -31.90
C GLU A 122 20.96 2.30 -32.94
N GLY A 123 21.47 3.32 -33.62
CA GLY A 123 20.71 4.11 -34.61
C GLY A 123 19.97 5.32 -34.02
N GLY A 124 18.99 5.83 -34.77
CA GLY A 124 18.17 6.99 -34.42
C GLY A 124 17.30 7.50 -35.60
N VAL A 125 16.71 8.69 -35.45
CA VAL A 125 15.93 9.40 -36.47
C VAL A 125 16.73 9.55 -37.76
N ALA A 126 18.00 9.95 -37.66
CA ALA A 126 18.89 10.18 -38.80
C ALA A 126 19.24 8.90 -39.58
N SER A 127 19.14 7.71 -38.98
CA SER A 127 19.30 6.42 -39.68
C SER A 127 17.99 5.84 -40.20
N GLY A 128 16.85 6.52 -39.98
CA GLY A 128 15.53 6.13 -40.48
C GLY A 128 14.84 5.01 -39.69
N PHE A 129 15.34 4.67 -38.51
CA PHE A 129 14.74 3.63 -37.65
C PHE A 129 13.60 4.22 -36.81
N ASN A 130 12.37 4.03 -37.27
CA ASN A 130 11.15 4.34 -36.51
C ASN A 130 10.46 3.13 -35.87
N HIS A 131 10.86 1.90 -36.24
CA HIS A 131 10.54 0.65 -35.53
C HIS A 131 11.72 -0.32 -35.71
N VAL A 132 12.05 -1.06 -34.66
CA VAL A 132 13.05 -2.14 -34.70
C VAL A 132 12.50 -3.28 -35.54
N LYS A 133 13.25 -3.69 -36.57
CA LYS A 133 13.00 -4.96 -37.27
C LYS A 133 13.46 -6.11 -36.36
N PRO A 134 12.87 -7.32 -36.44
CA PRO A 134 13.45 -8.47 -35.77
C PRO A 134 14.87 -8.72 -36.33
N GLU A 135 15.88 -8.38 -35.54
CA GLU A 135 17.28 -8.72 -35.83
C GLU A 135 17.54 -10.18 -35.42
N GLU A 136 18.50 -10.83 -36.07
CA GLU A 136 19.07 -12.09 -35.59
C GLU A 136 19.78 -11.82 -34.25
N HIS A 137 19.59 -12.68 -33.24
CA HIS A 137 20.14 -12.42 -31.90
C HIS A 137 21.67 -12.31 -31.96
N GLN A 138 22.20 -11.16 -31.52
CA GLN A 138 23.62 -10.90 -31.46
C GLN A 138 24.13 -11.11 -30.02
N THR A 139 25.13 -11.97 -29.84
CA THR A 139 25.85 -12.13 -28.57
C THR A 139 26.50 -10.82 -28.13
N ARG A 140 26.11 -10.30 -26.96
CA ARG A 140 26.59 -9.02 -26.40
C ARG A 140 27.16 -9.21 -25.01
N LEU A 141 28.19 -8.43 -24.67
CA LEU A 141 28.83 -8.44 -23.36
C LEU A 141 28.65 -7.06 -22.72
N TYR A 142 28.04 -7.02 -21.55
CA TYR A 142 27.84 -5.80 -20.77
C TYR A 142 28.70 -5.83 -19.51
N VAL A 143 29.20 -4.66 -19.09
CA VAL A 143 29.74 -4.45 -17.74
C VAL A 143 28.71 -3.67 -16.92
N CYS A 144 28.50 -4.10 -15.66
CA CYS A 144 27.60 -3.47 -14.71
C CYS A 144 28.41 -2.89 -13.55
N LYS A 145 28.16 -1.62 -13.20
CA LYS A 145 28.77 -0.93 -12.05
C LYS A 145 27.69 -0.19 -11.25
N GLY A 146 27.88 -0.08 -9.94
CA GLY A 146 27.00 0.63 -9.03
C GLY A 146 26.26 -0.29 -8.04
N LYS A 147 26.06 0.19 -6.81
CA LYS A 147 25.54 -0.60 -5.67
C LYS A 147 24.04 -0.44 -5.42
N HIS A 148 23.47 0.69 -5.82
CA HIS A 148 22.06 1.03 -5.60
C HIS A 148 21.36 1.33 -6.94
N VAL A 149 22.04 2.05 -7.83
CA VAL A 149 21.63 2.32 -9.22
C VAL A 149 22.68 1.73 -10.15
N VAL A 150 22.28 1.01 -11.20
CA VAL A 150 23.22 0.31 -12.11
C VAL A 150 23.47 1.13 -13.36
N ARG A 151 24.75 1.40 -13.63
CA ARG A 151 25.23 1.80 -14.96
C ARG A 151 25.60 0.54 -15.74
N VAL A 152 24.89 0.29 -16.83
CA VAL A 152 25.13 -0.82 -17.76
C VAL A 152 25.81 -0.26 -19.00
N LYS A 153 26.88 -0.91 -19.46
CA LYS A 153 27.62 -0.49 -20.64
C LYS A 153 28.01 -1.70 -21.49
N GLU A 154 27.64 -1.70 -22.76
CA GLU A 154 28.14 -2.68 -23.71
C GLU A 154 29.65 -2.49 -23.94
N VAL A 155 30.36 -3.61 -23.97
CA VAL A 155 31.82 -3.69 -24.09
C VAL A 155 32.20 -4.82 -25.05
N PRO A 156 33.36 -4.76 -25.73
CA PRO A 156 33.72 -5.78 -26.71
C PRO A 156 33.72 -7.18 -26.10
N PHE A 157 32.98 -8.11 -26.73
CA PHE A 157 32.93 -9.53 -26.35
C PHE A 157 34.30 -10.19 -26.60
N ALA A 158 35.17 -10.05 -25.61
CA ALA A 158 36.55 -10.49 -25.65
C ALA A 158 37.06 -10.79 -24.23
N ARG A 159 37.85 -11.86 -24.08
CA ARG A 159 38.41 -12.28 -22.78
C ARG A 159 39.33 -11.23 -22.13
N SER A 160 39.84 -10.28 -22.92
CA SER A 160 40.63 -9.13 -22.46
C SER A 160 39.82 -8.05 -21.74
N THR A 161 38.49 -8.09 -21.87
CA THR A 161 37.55 -7.13 -21.27
C THR A 161 37.20 -7.50 -19.82
N LEU A 162 37.16 -8.81 -19.53
CA LEU A 162 36.88 -9.34 -18.19
C LEU A 162 38.01 -9.02 -17.21
N ASN A 163 37.65 -8.69 -15.96
CA ASN A 163 38.58 -8.40 -14.87
C ASN A 163 38.07 -8.97 -13.54
N HIS A 164 38.86 -8.83 -12.47
CA HIS A 164 38.54 -9.37 -11.13
C HIS A 164 37.69 -8.42 -10.26
N GLU A 165 37.40 -7.20 -10.73
CA GLU A 165 36.83 -6.08 -9.95
C GLU A 165 35.34 -5.86 -10.26
N ASP A 166 34.96 -5.95 -11.53
CA ASP A 166 33.61 -5.63 -12.03
C ASP A 166 32.69 -6.88 -12.12
N VAL A 167 31.39 -6.63 -12.35
CA VAL A 167 30.40 -7.66 -12.72
C VAL A 167 30.06 -7.52 -14.19
N PHE A 168 29.98 -8.64 -14.90
CA PHE A 168 29.70 -8.69 -16.34
C PHE A 168 28.47 -9.56 -16.62
N ILE A 169 27.74 -9.22 -17.68
CA ILE A 169 26.62 -10.00 -18.20
C ILE A 169 26.92 -10.36 -19.64
N LEU A 170 27.03 -11.65 -19.94
CA LEU A 170 27.14 -12.17 -21.30
C LEU A 170 25.76 -12.65 -21.74
N ASP A 171 25.19 -11.97 -22.72
CA ASP A 171 23.89 -12.25 -23.32
C ASP A 171 24.07 -13.14 -24.56
N THR A 172 23.36 -14.27 -24.61
CA THR A 172 23.40 -15.24 -25.72
C THR A 172 22.00 -15.79 -25.99
N GLU A 173 21.77 -16.31 -27.20
CA GLU A 173 20.46 -16.70 -27.75
C GLU A 173 19.64 -17.64 -26.85
N SER A 174 20.32 -18.49 -26.06
CA SER A 174 19.66 -19.47 -25.17
C SER A 174 19.96 -19.28 -23.68
N LYS A 175 20.98 -18.50 -23.31
CA LYS A 175 21.44 -18.36 -21.91
C LYS A 175 22.12 -17.02 -21.63
N ILE A 176 21.74 -16.37 -20.54
CA ILE A 176 22.40 -15.19 -19.99
C ILE A 176 23.31 -15.61 -18.83
N PHE A 177 24.60 -15.28 -18.91
CA PHE A 177 25.57 -15.57 -17.86
C PHE A 177 25.92 -14.30 -17.10
N GLN A 178 25.75 -14.28 -15.78
CA GLN A 178 26.40 -13.28 -14.92
C GLN A 178 27.78 -13.79 -14.50
N PHE A 179 28.84 -13.11 -14.92
CA PHE A 179 30.20 -13.32 -14.41
C PHE A 179 30.52 -12.30 -13.32
N SER A 180 30.74 -12.77 -12.10
CA SER A 180 31.05 -11.93 -10.94
C SER A 180 32.55 -11.97 -10.62
N GLY A 181 33.27 -10.85 -10.83
CA GLY A 181 34.68 -10.70 -10.45
C GLY A 181 34.89 -10.90 -8.95
N SER A 182 36.01 -11.51 -8.55
CA SER A 182 36.23 -11.93 -7.16
C SER A 182 36.19 -10.80 -6.13
N ASN A 183 36.62 -9.58 -6.52
CA ASN A 183 36.62 -8.38 -5.69
C ASN A 183 35.32 -7.55 -5.75
N SER A 184 34.38 -7.87 -6.67
CA SER A 184 33.11 -7.13 -6.81
C SER A 184 32.25 -7.25 -5.55
N SER A 185 31.51 -6.20 -5.17
CA SER A 185 30.69 -6.22 -3.96
C SER A 185 29.42 -7.06 -4.12
N ILE A 186 28.85 -7.53 -3.00
CA ILE A 186 27.62 -8.33 -3.01
C ILE A 186 26.46 -7.51 -3.59
N GLN A 187 26.43 -6.20 -3.30
CA GLN A 187 25.44 -5.26 -3.82
C GLN A 187 25.51 -5.14 -5.34
N GLU A 188 26.71 -4.99 -5.93
CA GLU A 188 26.89 -4.95 -7.39
C GLU A 188 26.45 -6.26 -8.05
N ARG A 189 26.79 -7.42 -7.45
CA ARG A 189 26.33 -8.74 -7.93
C ARG A 189 24.81 -8.87 -7.86
N ALA A 190 24.19 -8.36 -6.80
CA ALA A 190 22.74 -8.43 -6.58
C ALA A 190 21.97 -7.50 -7.52
N LYS A 191 22.47 -6.28 -7.77
CA LYS A 191 21.86 -5.34 -8.71
C LYS A 191 22.11 -5.71 -10.17
N ALA A 192 23.24 -6.35 -10.51
CA ALA A 192 23.45 -6.94 -11.84
C ALA A 192 22.41 -8.03 -12.18
N LEU A 193 21.92 -8.79 -11.20
CA LEU A 193 20.83 -9.75 -11.41
C LEU A 193 19.49 -9.09 -11.81
N GLU A 194 19.26 -7.83 -11.43
CA GLU A 194 18.10 -7.07 -11.89
C GLU A 194 18.21 -6.74 -13.39
N VAL A 195 19.43 -6.46 -13.87
CA VAL A 195 19.75 -6.28 -15.29
C VAL A 195 19.63 -7.59 -16.07
N VAL A 196 20.07 -8.72 -15.51
CA VAL A 196 19.87 -10.06 -16.11
C VAL A 196 18.39 -10.34 -16.33
N GLN A 197 17.54 -10.07 -15.33
CA GLN A 197 16.09 -10.25 -15.48
C GLN A 197 15.49 -9.30 -16.51
N TYR A 198 15.91 -8.03 -16.53
CA TYR A 198 15.47 -7.07 -17.55
C TYR A 198 15.84 -7.50 -18.97
N ILE A 199 17.06 -8.00 -19.19
CA ILE A 199 17.50 -8.53 -20.49
C ILE A 199 16.65 -9.76 -20.87
N LYS A 200 16.42 -10.69 -19.93
CA LYS A 200 15.60 -11.88 -20.13
C LYS A 200 14.14 -11.54 -20.51
N ASP A 201 13.53 -10.58 -19.83
CA ASP A 201 12.13 -10.21 -20.09
C ASP A 201 11.98 -9.33 -21.34
N THR A 202 12.95 -8.45 -21.63
CA THR A 202 12.86 -7.45 -22.72
C THR A 202 13.35 -7.98 -24.07
N TYR A 203 14.36 -8.85 -24.08
CA TYR A 203 15.01 -9.34 -25.31
C TYR A 203 14.81 -10.85 -25.57
N HIS A 204 14.26 -11.60 -24.61
CA HIS A 204 14.05 -13.06 -24.72
C HIS A 204 12.64 -13.55 -24.30
N ASP A 205 11.63 -12.67 -24.24
CA ASP A 205 10.26 -12.97 -23.81
C ASP A 205 10.14 -13.75 -22.47
N GLY A 206 11.10 -13.59 -21.56
CA GLY A 206 11.13 -14.34 -20.30
C GLY A 206 11.60 -15.81 -20.41
N LYS A 207 12.06 -16.27 -21.57
CA LYS A 207 12.29 -17.71 -21.87
C LYS A 207 13.75 -18.17 -21.76
N CYS A 208 14.72 -17.25 -21.65
CA CYS A 208 16.16 -17.55 -21.63
C CYS A 208 16.63 -18.15 -20.29
N ASP A 209 17.62 -19.06 -20.32
CA ASP A 209 18.25 -19.60 -19.10
C ASP A 209 19.15 -18.54 -18.41
N ILE A 210 19.36 -18.70 -17.10
CA ILE A 210 20.26 -17.84 -16.31
C ILE A 210 21.34 -18.71 -15.66
N ALA A 211 22.60 -18.34 -15.84
CA ALA A 211 23.77 -18.99 -15.25
C ALA A 211 24.60 -18.01 -14.39
N ALA A 212 25.18 -18.52 -13.30
CA ALA A 212 25.81 -17.70 -12.26
C ALA A 212 27.29 -18.08 -12.06
N VAL A 213 28.19 -17.41 -12.79
CA VAL A 213 29.63 -17.72 -12.83
C VAL A 213 30.40 -16.84 -11.85
N GLU A 214 31.16 -17.46 -10.95
CA GLU A 214 32.06 -16.77 -10.02
C GLU A 214 33.52 -16.91 -10.46
N ASP A 215 34.22 -15.78 -10.48
CA ASP A 215 35.67 -15.70 -10.70
C ASP A 215 36.44 -16.60 -9.71
N GLY A 216 37.33 -17.43 -10.25
CA GLY A 216 38.09 -18.42 -9.48
C GLY A 216 37.42 -19.80 -9.29
N ARG A 217 36.15 -20.00 -9.68
CA ARG A 217 35.59 -21.36 -9.76
C ARG A 217 36.23 -22.16 -10.91
N MET A 218 36.52 -23.43 -10.62
CA MET A 218 37.21 -24.34 -11.55
C MET A 218 36.25 -24.91 -12.61
N MET A 219 36.81 -25.36 -13.74
CA MET A 219 36.13 -26.03 -14.88
C MET A 219 35.38 -27.35 -14.54
N ALA A 220 35.23 -27.68 -13.25
CA ALA A 220 34.38 -28.77 -12.77
C ALA A 220 32.92 -28.34 -12.57
N ASP A 221 32.66 -27.03 -12.52
CA ASP A 221 31.31 -26.46 -12.61
C ASP A 221 30.89 -26.34 -14.09
N ALA A 222 29.67 -26.80 -14.41
CA ALA A 222 29.20 -26.90 -15.79
C ALA A 222 28.88 -25.53 -16.41
N GLU A 223 28.26 -24.63 -15.64
CA GLU A 223 27.92 -23.27 -16.08
C GLU A 223 29.18 -22.44 -16.33
N ALA A 224 30.18 -22.56 -15.44
CA ALA A 224 31.50 -21.96 -15.64
C ALA A 224 32.26 -22.56 -16.83
N GLY A 225 32.20 -23.89 -17.03
CA GLY A 225 32.84 -24.57 -18.17
C GLY A 225 32.27 -24.13 -19.52
N GLU A 226 30.95 -23.99 -19.61
CA GLU A 226 30.22 -23.46 -20.78
C GLU A 226 30.64 -22.01 -21.07
N PHE A 227 30.60 -21.14 -20.05
CA PHE A 227 31.03 -19.74 -20.14
C PHE A 227 32.47 -19.58 -20.65
N TRP A 228 33.43 -20.31 -20.06
CA TRP A 228 34.82 -20.24 -20.53
C TRP A 228 34.99 -20.84 -21.93
N GLY A 229 34.14 -21.80 -22.34
CA GLY A 229 34.09 -22.31 -23.70
C GLY A 229 33.82 -21.22 -24.74
N LEU A 230 32.88 -20.32 -24.46
CA LEU A 230 32.55 -19.17 -25.34
C LEU A 230 33.73 -18.20 -25.55
N PHE A 231 34.67 -18.14 -24.60
CA PHE A 231 35.90 -17.34 -24.71
C PHE A 231 37.12 -18.12 -25.26
N GLY A 232 36.93 -19.34 -25.75
CA GLY A 232 38.00 -20.20 -26.27
C GLY A 232 38.78 -20.98 -25.20
N GLY A 233 38.24 -21.08 -23.99
CA GLY A 233 38.82 -21.83 -22.87
C GLY A 233 39.31 -20.94 -21.72
N PHE A 234 39.54 -21.57 -20.56
CA PHE A 234 40.03 -20.88 -19.36
C PHE A 234 41.48 -20.40 -19.55
N ALA A 235 41.71 -19.10 -19.34
CA ALA A 235 43.05 -18.51 -19.30
C ALA A 235 43.06 -17.30 -18.33
N PRO A 236 44.18 -17.02 -17.64
CA PRO A 236 44.25 -15.97 -16.62
C PRO A 236 43.79 -14.59 -17.12
N LEU A 237 42.96 -13.92 -16.31
CA LEU A 237 42.49 -12.57 -16.57
C LEU A 237 43.63 -11.52 -16.44
N PRO A 238 43.51 -10.37 -17.11
CA PRO A 238 44.52 -9.31 -17.05
C PRO A 238 44.63 -8.70 -15.64
N LYS A 239 45.86 -8.56 -15.14
CA LYS A 239 46.17 -7.89 -13.86
C LYS A 239 46.24 -6.34 -13.94
N LYS A 240 45.74 -5.74 -15.02
CA LYS A 240 45.61 -4.27 -15.07
C LYS A 240 44.27 -3.90 -14.41
N PRO A 241 44.18 -2.73 -13.75
CA PRO A 241 42.90 -2.22 -13.25
C PRO A 241 41.91 -2.08 -14.41
N ALA A 242 40.63 -1.95 -14.05
CA ALA A 242 39.50 -1.79 -14.96
C ALA A 242 39.68 -0.70 -16.06
N PHE A 243 38.65 -0.54 -16.90
CA PHE A 243 38.37 0.79 -17.47
C PHE A 243 38.56 1.82 -16.35
N LYS A 244 39.39 2.86 -16.58
CA LYS A 244 39.41 3.99 -15.65
C LYS A 244 37.97 4.43 -15.44
N ASN A 245 37.51 4.37 -14.20
CA ASN A 245 36.52 5.34 -13.77
C ASN A 245 37.19 6.71 -13.96
N ASP A 246 36.55 7.64 -14.67
CA ASP A 246 37.03 9.03 -14.69
C ASP A 246 36.96 9.65 -13.27
N ASP A 247 36.26 9.00 -12.33
CA ASP A 247 36.33 9.15 -10.87
C ASP A 247 37.74 8.93 -10.25
N THR A 248 38.82 8.75 -11.04
CA THR A 248 40.14 9.14 -10.53
C THR A 248 40.05 10.61 -10.11
N SER A 249 40.10 10.86 -8.81
CA SER A 249 40.01 12.20 -8.23
C SER A 249 41.04 13.12 -8.89
N ALA A 250 40.58 13.92 -9.86
CA ALA A 250 41.35 15.03 -10.37
C ALA A 250 41.68 15.93 -9.17
N GLU A 251 42.95 16.28 -9.02
CA GLU A 251 43.38 17.26 -8.02
C GLU A 251 42.54 18.51 -8.26
N SER A 252 41.72 18.90 -7.28
CA SER A 252 40.72 19.94 -7.48
C SER A 252 41.41 21.29 -7.57
N ASP A 253 41.72 21.68 -8.81
CA ASP A 253 41.70 23.08 -9.23
C ASP A 253 40.46 23.71 -8.59
N GLY A 254 40.67 24.67 -7.68
CA GLY A 254 39.65 25.12 -6.74
C GLY A 254 38.39 25.65 -7.43
N ILE A 255 37.28 25.70 -6.68
CA ILE A 255 35.98 26.17 -7.18
C ILE A 255 36.16 27.53 -7.87
N LYS A 256 35.65 27.67 -9.10
CA LYS A 256 35.71 28.91 -9.88
C LYS A 256 34.31 29.41 -10.18
N LEU A 257 34.13 30.72 -10.11
CA LEU A 257 32.89 31.39 -10.47
C LEU A 257 33.12 32.24 -11.72
N PHE A 258 32.21 32.14 -12.68
CA PHE A 258 32.18 32.97 -13.87
C PHE A 258 30.82 33.66 -13.97
N SER A 259 30.78 34.91 -14.40
CA SER A 259 29.55 35.56 -14.83
C SER A 259 29.33 35.31 -16.33
N ALA A 260 28.08 35.07 -16.73
CA ALA A 260 27.70 34.75 -18.10
C ALA A 260 26.89 35.89 -18.73
N GLU A 261 27.48 36.64 -19.65
CA GLU A 261 26.83 37.71 -20.40
C GLU A 261 27.06 37.57 -21.91
N LYS A 262 25.98 37.57 -22.71
CA LYS A 262 26.02 37.63 -24.18
C LYS A 262 26.91 36.54 -24.83
N GLY A 263 26.79 35.30 -24.35
CA GLY A 263 27.55 34.16 -24.85
C GLY A 263 29.03 34.15 -24.43
N LYS A 264 29.40 34.89 -23.38
CA LYS A 264 30.77 34.93 -22.85
C LYS A 264 30.80 34.73 -21.35
N THR A 265 31.86 34.07 -20.89
CA THR A 265 32.16 33.82 -19.47
C THR A 265 33.30 34.74 -19.01
N GLU A 266 33.05 35.60 -18.03
CA GLU A 266 34.06 36.45 -17.40
C GLU A 266 34.28 35.96 -15.95
N PRO A 267 35.52 35.67 -15.52
CA PRO A 267 35.79 35.12 -14.19
C PRO A 267 35.48 36.14 -13.08
N VAL A 268 35.03 35.62 -11.94
CA VAL A 268 34.74 36.39 -10.72
C VAL A 268 35.72 35.94 -9.63
N GLU A 269 36.55 36.87 -9.16
CA GLU A 269 37.49 36.61 -8.06
C GLU A 269 36.78 36.73 -6.70
N PHE A 270 37.07 35.82 -5.77
CA PHE A 270 36.52 35.78 -4.41
C PHE A 270 37.52 35.13 -3.44
N GLU A 271 37.41 35.43 -2.14
CA GLU A 271 38.18 34.76 -1.07
C GLU A 271 37.36 33.66 -0.39
N THR A 272 36.07 33.90 -0.17
CA THR A 272 35.03 32.98 0.32
C THR A 272 33.89 32.90 -0.71
N LEU A 273 33.25 31.74 -0.86
CA LEU A 273 32.10 31.59 -1.76
C LEU A 273 30.80 31.84 -0.99
N GLU A 274 30.39 33.11 -0.98
CA GLU A 274 29.17 33.58 -0.31
C GLU A 274 28.01 33.76 -1.29
N LYS A 275 26.78 33.51 -0.84
CA LYS A 275 25.55 33.59 -1.65
C LYS A 275 25.35 35.00 -2.24
N GLU A 276 25.85 36.01 -1.53
CA GLU A 276 25.80 37.44 -1.86
C GLU A 276 26.54 37.81 -3.16
N LEU A 277 27.41 36.93 -3.67
CA LEU A 277 28.08 37.09 -4.97
C LEU A 277 27.14 36.95 -6.18
N LEU A 278 25.93 36.41 -5.99
CA LEU A 278 24.96 36.06 -7.03
C LEU A 278 23.89 37.16 -7.22
N ASP A 279 24.07 38.04 -8.20
CA ASP A 279 23.11 39.08 -8.59
C ASP A 279 21.89 38.50 -9.34
N THR A 280 20.68 38.74 -8.82
CA THR A 280 19.37 38.37 -9.41
C THR A 280 19.20 38.81 -10.89
N ASN A 281 19.95 39.81 -11.35
CA ASN A 281 19.90 40.33 -12.72
C ASN A 281 20.85 39.62 -13.70
N LYS A 282 21.67 38.69 -13.23
CA LYS A 282 22.72 38.00 -14.00
C LYS A 282 22.56 36.48 -14.01
N CYS A 283 23.32 35.83 -14.90
CA CYS A 283 23.56 34.40 -14.89
C CYS A 283 25.03 34.14 -14.51
N TYR A 284 25.28 33.03 -13.81
CA TYR A 284 26.61 32.63 -13.36
C TYR A 284 26.85 31.16 -13.67
N ILE A 285 28.12 30.81 -13.85
CA ILE A 285 28.60 29.43 -14.00
C ILE A 285 29.55 29.16 -12.83
N LEU A 286 29.19 28.19 -11.98
CA LEU A 286 30.03 27.69 -10.90
C LEU A 286 30.67 26.38 -11.37
N ASP A 287 32.01 26.37 -11.42
CA ASP A 287 32.84 25.26 -11.86
C ASP A 287 33.45 24.54 -10.63
N CYS A 288 33.05 23.29 -10.43
CA CYS A 288 33.55 22.41 -9.38
C CYS A 288 34.30 21.18 -9.97
N GLY A 289 34.88 21.32 -11.17
CA GLY A 289 35.67 20.26 -11.83
C GLY A 289 34.81 19.19 -12.49
N LEU A 290 34.23 18.27 -11.69
CA LEU A 290 33.35 17.19 -12.17
C LEU A 290 31.87 17.59 -12.23
N GLU A 291 31.50 18.67 -11.52
CA GLU A 291 30.16 19.25 -11.52
C GLU A 291 30.25 20.71 -11.97
N LEU A 292 29.28 21.15 -12.79
CA LEU A 292 29.18 22.52 -13.26
C LEU A 292 27.73 22.99 -13.10
N PHE A 293 27.54 24.13 -12.45
CA PHE A 293 26.21 24.66 -12.15
C PHE A 293 25.98 25.99 -12.87
N VAL A 294 24.86 26.14 -13.58
CA VAL A 294 24.46 27.40 -14.21
C VAL A 294 23.33 28.03 -13.40
N TRP A 295 23.67 28.97 -12.52
CA TRP A 295 22.69 29.70 -11.72
C TRP A 295 22.10 30.86 -12.51
N LYS A 296 20.78 30.94 -12.58
CA LYS A 296 20.02 31.90 -13.39
C LYS A 296 19.22 32.81 -12.45
N GLY A 297 19.65 34.07 -12.32
CA GLY A 297 19.00 35.07 -11.48
C GLY A 297 17.54 35.30 -11.90
N ARG A 298 16.65 35.49 -10.92
CA ARG A 298 15.18 35.55 -11.11
C ARG A 298 14.76 36.68 -12.06
N SER A 299 15.53 37.77 -12.09
CA SER A 299 15.24 38.99 -12.84
C SER A 299 15.77 38.97 -14.28
N THR A 300 16.54 37.95 -14.67
CA THR A 300 17.08 37.77 -16.03
C THR A 300 15.99 37.53 -17.09
N SER A 301 16.24 37.95 -18.33
CA SER A 301 15.38 37.62 -19.50
C SER A 301 15.58 36.18 -19.98
N ILE A 302 14.62 35.65 -20.75
CA ILE A 302 14.75 34.32 -21.36
C ILE A 302 15.96 34.25 -22.31
N ASP A 303 16.27 35.33 -23.03
CA ASP A 303 17.42 35.40 -23.94
C ASP A 303 18.76 35.36 -23.17
N GLN A 304 18.83 36.01 -22.00
CA GLN A 304 19.99 35.88 -21.10
C GLN A 304 20.14 34.44 -20.59
N ARG A 305 19.03 33.78 -20.21
CA ARG A 305 19.04 32.38 -19.71
C ARG A 305 19.45 31.39 -20.80
N LYS A 306 18.99 31.57 -22.03
CA LYS A 306 19.42 30.79 -23.21
C LYS A 306 20.90 31.00 -23.46
N SER A 307 21.33 32.26 -23.56
CA SER A 307 22.73 32.62 -23.82
C SER A 307 23.71 32.15 -22.73
N ALA A 308 23.26 32.03 -21.48
CA ALA A 308 24.04 31.43 -20.40
C ALA A 308 24.13 29.89 -20.50
N SER A 309 23.07 29.21 -20.92
CA SER A 309 23.12 27.76 -21.22
C SER A 309 23.96 27.45 -22.46
N GLU A 310 23.89 28.29 -23.50
CA GLU A 310 24.77 28.22 -24.68
C GLU A 310 26.24 28.39 -24.28
N ALA A 311 26.56 29.40 -23.46
CA ALA A 311 27.91 29.62 -22.95
C ALA A 311 28.42 28.45 -22.09
N ALA A 312 27.55 27.77 -21.33
CA ALA A 312 27.92 26.57 -20.59
C ALA A 312 28.25 25.39 -21.52
N GLU A 313 27.43 25.12 -22.53
CA GLU A 313 27.74 24.09 -23.56
C GLU A 313 29.04 24.42 -24.32
N GLU A 314 29.34 25.68 -24.59
CA GLU A 314 30.63 26.09 -25.17
C GLU A 314 31.81 25.92 -24.19
N PHE A 315 31.61 26.19 -22.90
CA PHE A 315 32.62 25.97 -21.87
C PHE A 315 33.05 24.49 -21.81
N PHE A 316 32.12 23.54 -21.88
CA PHE A 316 32.43 22.11 -22.05
C PHE A 316 33.25 21.84 -23.32
N ARG A 317 32.86 22.39 -24.48
CA ARG A 317 33.57 22.19 -25.76
C ARG A 317 35.00 22.73 -25.75
N SER A 318 35.25 23.80 -25.00
CA SER A 318 36.54 24.51 -24.95
C SER A 318 37.61 23.84 -24.08
N SER A 319 37.27 22.84 -23.27
CA SER A 319 38.14 22.31 -22.22
C SER A 319 38.30 20.78 -22.29
N ASP A 320 39.53 20.31 -22.08
CA ASP A 320 39.91 18.88 -22.14
C ASP A 320 39.52 18.15 -20.83
N ARG A 321 38.24 18.29 -20.43
CA ARG A 321 37.71 17.82 -19.15
C ARG A 321 37.15 16.39 -19.23
N PRO A 322 37.15 15.66 -18.09
CA PRO A 322 36.25 14.52 -17.90
C PRO A 322 34.79 14.95 -18.17
N LYS A 323 33.96 14.01 -18.63
CA LYS A 323 32.53 14.25 -18.91
C LYS A 323 31.79 14.62 -17.63
N SER A 324 31.64 15.92 -17.41
CA SER A 324 31.17 16.53 -16.17
C SER A 324 29.67 16.85 -16.23
N ASN A 325 29.01 16.80 -15.07
CA ASN A 325 27.56 16.98 -14.98
C ASN A 325 27.21 18.48 -15.05
N LEU A 326 26.27 18.86 -15.92
CA LEU A 326 25.71 20.22 -15.96
C LEU A 326 24.32 20.23 -15.31
N VAL A 327 24.14 21.12 -14.33
CA VAL A 327 22.84 21.40 -13.71
C VAL A 327 22.55 22.91 -13.80
N SER A 328 21.46 23.31 -14.44
CA SER A 328 21.00 24.71 -14.41
C SER A 328 19.91 24.92 -13.35
N LEU A 329 20.01 26.03 -12.64
CA LEU A 329 19.19 26.38 -11.47
C LEU A 329 18.54 27.74 -11.67
N MET A 330 17.36 27.95 -11.11
CA MET A 330 16.74 29.27 -11.00
C MET A 330 16.87 29.79 -9.56
N GLU A 331 17.06 31.11 -9.39
CA GLU A 331 17.17 31.74 -8.07
C GLU A 331 15.96 31.43 -7.16
N GLY A 332 16.24 30.89 -5.98
CA GLY A 332 15.27 30.39 -4.99
C GLY A 332 14.73 28.98 -5.27
N PHE A 333 15.34 28.25 -6.21
CA PHE A 333 15.14 26.82 -6.50
C PHE A 333 16.49 26.10 -6.59
N GLU A 334 17.47 26.53 -5.78
CA GLU A 334 18.81 25.95 -5.73
C GLU A 334 18.81 24.56 -5.05
N THR A 335 19.48 23.59 -5.67
CA THR A 335 19.61 22.25 -5.11
C THR A 335 20.60 22.21 -3.94
N VAL A 336 20.41 21.23 -3.04
CA VAL A 336 21.35 20.90 -1.95
C VAL A 336 22.81 20.83 -2.43
N MET A 337 23.03 20.15 -3.57
CA MET A 337 24.35 19.98 -4.20
C MET A 337 25.00 21.29 -4.68
N PHE A 338 24.21 22.34 -4.93
CA PHE A 338 24.72 23.68 -5.20
C PHE A 338 24.97 24.45 -3.90
N ARG A 339 23.99 24.47 -2.98
CA ARG A 339 24.10 25.20 -1.69
C ARG A 339 25.32 24.76 -0.87
N SER A 340 25.63 23.47 -0.89
CA SER A 340 26.81 22.86 -0.22
C SER A 340 28.17 23.20 -0.84
N LYS A 341 28.23 23.99 -1.92
CA LYS A 341 29.48 24.55 -2.44
C LYS A 341 29.86 25.89 -1.79
N PHE A 342 28.93 26.52 -1.07
CA PHE A 342 29.09 27.85 -0.47
C PHE A 342 29.46 27.73 1.01
N ASP A 343 30.31 28.63 1.50
CA ASP A 343 30.78 28.64 2.89
C ASP A 343 29.65 28.92 3.90
N SER A 344 28.63 29.66 3.46
CA SER A 344 27.33 29.71 4.11
C SER A 344 26.22 29.99 3.09
N TRP A 345 25.04 29.43 3.35
CA TRP A 345 23.82 29.72 2.59
C TRP A 345 22.74 30.24 3.56
N PRO A 346 22.16 31.44 3.34
CA PRO A 346 21.17 31.98 4.26
C PRO A 346 19.91 31.09 4.26
N ALA A 347 19.42 30.79 5.47
CA ALA A 347 18.24 29.96 5.67
C ALA A 347 17.08 30.47 4.82
N THR A 348 16.44 29.57 4.07
CA THR A 348 15.36 29.91 3.15
C THR A 348 14.17 30.44 3.93
N SER A 349 14.06 31.77 4.07
CA SER A 349 12.85 32.41 4.59
C SER A 349 11.69 31.88 3.75
N THR A 350 10.68 31.27 4.37
CA THR A 350 9.51 30.75 3.65
C THR A 350 8.79 31.93 2.99
N VAL A 351 9.14 32.17 1.72
CA VAL A 351 8.74 33.38 0.99
C VAL A 351 7.23 33.37 0.88
N ALA A 352 6.59 34.17 1.73
CA ALA A 352 5.15 34.33 1.72
C ALA A 352 4.71 34.67 0.29
N GLU A 353 3.86 33.82 -0.29
CA GLU A 353 3.44 33.97 -1.68
C GLU A 353 3.05 35.43 -1.96
N PRO A 354 3.52 36.06 -3.04
CA PRO A 354 3.26 37.47 -3.29
C PRO A 354 1.77 37.72 -3.59
N GLN A 355 0.98 37.89 -2.53
CA GLN A 355 -0.49 38.03 -2.55
C GLN A 355 -0.97 39.21 -3.40
N GLN A 356 -0.08 40.16 -3.71
CA GLN A 356 -0.30 41.30 -4.60
C GLN A 356 -0.84 40.93 -5.99
N GLY A 357 -0.63 39.69 -6.46
CA GLY A 357 -1.24 39.17 -7.69
C GLY A 357 -2.72 38.79 -7.52
N ARG A 358 -3.04 37.93 -6.54
CA ARG A 358 -4.36 37.30 -6.40
C ARG A 358 -5.50 38.30 -6.23
N GLY A 359 -5.30 39.35 -5.44
CA GLY A 359 -6.34 40.37 -5.17
C GLY A 359 -6.83 41.11 -6.42
N LYS A 360 -5.95 41.39 -7.39
CA LYS A 360 -6.32 42.07 -8.64
C LYS A 360 -7.09 41.15 -9.59
N VAL A 361 -6.70 39.87 -9.67
CA VAL A 361 -7.40 38.86 -10.50
C VAL A 361 -8.79 38.56 -9.93
N ALA A 362 -8.91 38.39 -8.61
CA ALA A 362 -10.20 38.19 -7.94
C ALA A 362 -11.19 39.35 -8.20
N ALA A 363 -10.74 40.59 -8.08
CA ALA A 363 -11.57 41.77 -8.36
C ALA A 363 -12.00 41.88 -9.85
N LEU A 364 -11.16 41.41 -10.78
CA LEU A 364 -11.48 41.42 -12.21
C LEU A 364 -12.49 40.33 -12.58
N LEU A 365 -12.38 39.14 -11.97
CA LEU A 365 -13.34 38.04 -12.10
C LEU A 365 -14.71 38.37 -11.50
N GLN A 366 -14.76 39.03 -10.33
CA GLN A 366 -16.01 39.55 -9.76
C GLN A 366 -16.71 40.54 -10.71
N ARG A 367 -15.94 41.41 -11.39
CA ARG A 367 -16.46 42.33 -12.42
C ARG A 367 -16.99 41.64 -13.68
N GLN A 368 -16.68 40.36 -13.88
CA GLN A 368 -17.19 39.53 -14.98
C GLN A 368 -18.31 38.57 -14.54
N GLY A 369 -18.81 38.69 -13.30
CA GLY A 369 -19.92 37.88 -12.79
C GLY A 369 -19.54 36.48 -12.32
N VAL A 370 -18.25 36.14 -12.26
CA VAL A 370 -17.77 34.85 -11.75
C VAL A 370 -17.83 34.87 -10.22
N ASN A 371 -18.45 33.86 -9.59
CA ASN A 371 -18.52 33.77 -8.13
C ASN A 371 -17.18 33.33 -7.52
N VAL A 372 -16.39 34.29 -7.07
CA VAL A 372 -15.04 34.05 -6.53
C VAL A 372 -15.03 33.42 -5.13
N GLN A 373 -16.18 33.24 -4.46
CA GLN A 373 -16.21 32.54 -3.16
C GLN A 373 -15.76 31.07 -3.25
N GLY A 374 -15.87 30.43 -4.43
CA GLY A 374 -15.32 29.09 -4.66
C GLY A 374 -13.79 29.06 -4.78
N LEU A 375 -13.16 30.12 -5.29
CA LEU A 375 -11.72 30.15 -5.62
C LEU A 375 -10.79 30.46 -4.42
N VAL A 376 -11.35 30.80 -3.26
CA VAL A 376 -10.56 31.20 -2.07
C VAL A 376 -10.38 30.05 -1.07
N LYS A 377 -11.16 28.97 -1.19
CA LYS A 377 -11.04 27.80 -0.28
C LYS A 377 -9.89 26.85 -0.63
N THR A 378 -9.38 26.86 -1.86
CA THR A 378 -8.32 25.95 -2.33
C THR A 378 -6.91 26.25 -1.79
N SER A 379 -6.75 27.27 -0.94
CA SER A 379 -5.46 27.63 -0.31
C SER A 379 -5.54 27.77 1.21
N ALA A 380 -6.51 27.12 1.85
CA ALA A 380 -6.37 26.67 3.23
C ALA A 380 -5.99 25.19 3.16
N ALA A 381 -4.75 24.85 3.54
CA ALA A 381 -4.31 23.46 3.56
C ALA A 381 -5.26 22.63 4.42
N SER A 382 -5.64 21.44 3.95
CA SER A 382 -6.33 20.46 4.78
C SER A 382 -5.47 20.20 6.02
N LYS A 383 -6.09 20.24 7.19
CA LYS A 383 -5.48 19.68 8.41
C LYS A 383 -5.55 18.15 8.31
N ASP A 384 -4.78 17.58 7.39
CA ASP A 384 -4.39 16.18 7.50
C ASP A 384 -3.51 16.07 8.75
N GLU A 385 -4.12 15.68 9.86
CA GLU A 385 -3.37 15.36 11.07
C GLU A 385 -2.55 14.09 10.82
N PRO A 386 -1.27 14.03 11.29
CA PRO A 386 -0.39 12.91 11.00
C PRO A 386 -0.98 11.63 11.61
N LYS A 387 -1.38 10.70 10.74
CA LYS A 387 -2.04 9.46 11.16
C LYS A 387 -1.05 8.62 11.98
N PRO A 388 -1.45 8.00 13.10
CA PRO A 388 -0.57 7.13 13.86
C PRO A 388 -0.38 5.78 13.15
N TYR A 389 0.87 5.35 13.05
CA TYR A 389 1.28 4.07 12.44
C TYR A 389 1.79 3.08 13.51
N ILE A 390 1.20 3.12 14.70
CA ILE A 390 1.41 2.15 15.79
C ILE A 390 0.06 1.87 16.48
N ASP A 391 -0.15 0.63 16.93
CA ASP A 391 -1.36 0.24 17.67
C ASP A 391 -1.30 0.80 19.10
N GLY A 392 -2.27 1.64 19.48
CA GLY A 392 -2.35 2.29 20.80
C GLY A 392 -2.89 1.42 21.94
N THR A 393 -3.25 0.15 21.68
CA THR A 393 -3.84 -0.77 22.67
C THR A 393 -2.81 -1.65 23.41
N GLY A 394 -1.53 -1.52 23.05
CA GLY A 394 -0.40 -2.24 23.61
C GLY A 394 -0.13 -2.00 25.10
N ASN A 395 0.84 -2.74 25.62
CA ASN A 395 1.26 -2.71 27.02
C ASN A 395 2.48 -1.81 27.21
N LEU A 396 2.33 -0.74 27.98
CA LEU A 396 3.39 0.21 28.33
C LEU A 396 4.05 -0.16 29.66
N GLN A 397 5.36 0.01 29.73
CA GLN A 397 6.15 0.06 30.96
C GLN A 397 7.13 1.24 30.87
N VAL A 398 7.27 2.02 31.93
CA VAL A 398 8.19 3.16 31.97
C VAL A 398 9.04 3.12 33.23
N TRP A 399 10.34 3.35 33.07
CA TRP A 399 11.30 3.54 34.14
C TRP A 399 11.82 4.98 34.10
N ARG A 400 11.86 5.65 35.25
CA ARG A 400 12.68 6.86 35.43
C ARG A 400 14.08 6.43 35.83
N LEU A 401 15.12 7.08 35.31
CA LEU A 401 16.49 6.85 35.77
C LEU A 401 16.84 7.64 37.03
N ASN A 402 17.90 7.18 37.69
CA ASN A 402 18.62 7.88 38.74
C ASN A 402 20.09 7.39 38.71
N GLY A 403 20.94 8.01 37.88
CA GLY A 403 22.28 7.50 37.59
C GLY A 403 22.22 6.09 36.97
N GLU A 404 22.85 5.10 37.59
CA GLU A 404 22.81 3.69 37.14
C GLU A 404 21.60 2.87 37.63
N GLU A 405 20.64 3.46 38.36
CA GLU A 405 19.40 2.76 38.76
C GLU A 405 18.21 3.09 37.85
N LYS A 406 17.37 2.08 37.54
CA LYS A 406 16.10 2.24 36.81
C LYS A 406 14.89 1.96 37.69
N ILE A 407 14.10 2.99 37.96
CA ILE A 407 12.95 2.96 38.88
C ILE A 407 11.67 2.80 38.06
N LEU A 408 11.03 1.64 38.15
CA LEU A 408 9.76 1.35 37.46
C LEU A 408 8.65 2.26 38.03
N LEU A 409 7.90 2.92 37.14
CA LEU A 409 6.80 3.80 37.51
C LEU A 409 5.47 3.03 37.65
N GLU A 410 4.70 3.42 38.67
CA GLU A 410 3.32 2.95 38.86
C GLU A 410 2.40 3.42 37.73
N ALA A 411 1.36 2.64 37.46
CA ALA A 411 0.46 2.82 36.31
C ALA A 411 -0.12 4.24 36.17
N ALA A 412 -0.35 4.95 37.28
CA ALA A 412 -0.90 6.30 37.29
C ALA A 412 0.11 7.41 36.95
N ASP A 413 1.42 7.09 36.93
CA ASP A 413 2.52 8.05 36.74
C ASP A 413 3.38 7.74 35.48
N GLN A 414 3.10 6.65 34.76
CA GLN A 414 3.80 6.29 33.51
C GLN A 414 3.67 7.32 32.38
N SER A 415 2.75 8.28 32.49
CA SER A 415 2.54 9.40 31.57
C SER A 415 3.04 10.76 32.08
N LYS A 416 3.68 10.80 33.25
CA LYS A 416 4.03 12.04 33.98
C LYS A 416 5.53 12.24 34.07
N PHE A 417 6.11 12.95 33.10
CA PHE A 417 7.55 13.13 33.00
C PHE A 417 7.99 14.49 33.53
N TYR A 418 9.22 14.55 34.02
CA TYR A 418 9.88 15.73 34.57
C TYR A 418 11.00 16.20 33.63
N SER A 419 11.04 17.48 33.29
CA SER A 419 11.99 18.09 32.35
C SER A 419 13.46 17.91 32.77
N GLY A 420 13.74 17.77 34.07
CA GLY A 420 15.06 17.50 34.63
C GLY A 420 15.46 16.03 34.68
N ASP A 421 14.57 15.10 34.34
CA ASP A 421 14.78 13.65 34.45
C ASP A 421 14.90 12.97 33.06
N CYS A 422 15.49 11.77 33.04
CA CYS A 422 15.50 10.88 31.87
C CYS A 422 14.63 9.64 32.12
N TYR A 423 13.94 9.19 31.06
CA TYR A 423 13.00 8.07 31.11
C TYR A 423 13.31 7.05 30.02
N ILE A 424 13.12 5.78 30.34
CA ILE A 424 13.12 4.66 29.39
C ILE A 424 11.70 4.12 29.35
N PHE A 425 11.13 3.94 28.16
CA PHE A 425 9.86 3.26 27.98
C PHE A 425 10.04 1.99 27.14
N GLN A 426 9.32 0.93 27.50
CA GLN A 426 9.13 -0.26 26.68
C GLN A 426 7.64 -0.37 26.36
N TYR A 427 7.33 -0.50 25.08
CA TYR A 427 5.97 -0.70 24.60
C TYR A 427 5.88 -2.00 23.81
N SER A 428 4.96 -2.88 24.20
CA SER A 428 4.66 -4.13 23.49
C SER A 428 3.30 -4.07 22.82
N TYR A 429 3.23 -4.34 21.52
CA TYR A 429 2.00 -4.20 20.72
C TYR A 429 1.84 -5.37 19.73
N PRO A 430 0.63 -5.64 19.22
CA PRO A 430 0.43 -6.68 18.20
C PRO A 430 1.01 -6.25 16.85
N GLY A 431 1.96 -7.03 16.32
CA GLY A 431 2.36 -7.02 14.91
C GLY A 431 1.63 -8.10 14.10
N GLU A 432 2.00 -8.30 12.84
CA GLU A 432 1.31 -9.23 11.92
C GLU A 432 1.41 -10.70 12.39
N ASP A 433 2.65 -11.19 12.59
CA ASP A 433 2.94 -12.59 12.96
C ASP A 433 3.27 -12.80 14.45
N ARG A 434 3.50 -11.71 15.21
CA ARG A 434 4.10 -11.76 16.56
C ARG A 434 3.78 -10.51 17.38
N GLU A 435 4.08 -10.57 18.68
CA GLU A 435 4.22 -9.38 19.52
C GLU A 435 5.46 -8.60 19.08
N GLU A 436 5.30 -7.31 18.82
CA GLU A 436 6.37 -6.36 18.50
C GLU A 436 6.71 -5.49 19.73
N HIS A 437 7.93 -4.94 19.73
CA HIS A 437 8.45 -4.18 20.85
C HIS A 437 9.14 -2.90 20.36
N LEU A 438 8.87 -1.80 21.06
CA LEU A 438 9.60 -0.53 20.93
C LEU A 438 10.24 -0.20 22.28
N VAL A 439 11.54 0.07 22.29
CA VAL A 439 12.29 0.55 23.48
C VAL A 439 12.77 1.96 23.22
N GLY A 440 12.16 2.95 23.86
CA GLY A 440 12.50 4.36 23.68
C GLY A 440 13.16 4.98 24.91
N THR A 441 13.97 6.00 24.66
CA THR A 441 14.36 6.99 25.68
C THR A 441 13.61 8.30 25.42
N TRP A 442 13.12 8.93 26.49
CA TRP A 442 12.70 10.32 26.49
C TRP A 442 13.65 11.10 27.39
N LEU A 443 14.24 12.15 26.84
CA LEU A 443 15.30 12.94 27.47
C LEU A 443 14.77 14.35 27.74
N GLY A 444 14.55 14.66 29.02
CA GLY A 444 14.01 15.96 29.45
C GLY A 444 14.95 17.11 29.09
N LYS A 445 14.40 18.29 28.80
CA LYS A 445 15.16 19.46 28.33
C LYS A 445 16.17 19.97 29.35
N GLU A 446 15.80 19.93 30.62
CA GLU A 446 16.59 20.37 31.78
C GLU A 446 17.46 19.23 32.37
N SER A 447 17.38 18.00 31.83
CA SER A 447 18.12 16.84 32.34
C SER A 447 19.63 16.88 32.09
N VAL A 448 20.39 16.25 32.99
CA VAL A 448 21.87 16.27 32.97
C VAL A 448 22.46 15.24 32.02
N GLU A 449 23.67 15.51 31.52
CA GLU A 449 24.36 14.67 30.54
C GLU A 449 24.62 13.23 31.05
N GLU A 450 24.95 13.08 32.33
CA GLU A 450 25.16 11.78 33.01
C GLU A 450 23.91 10.87 32.95
N ASP A 451 22.72 11.39 33.27
CA ASP A 451 21.45 10.65 33.18
C ASP A 451 21.07 10.36 31.71
N ARG A 452 21.41 11.26 30.78
CA ARG A 452 21.16 11.08 29.33
C ARG A 452 22.00 9.95 28.75
N GLU A 453 23.30 9.94 29.02
CA GLU A 453 24.20 8.84 28.62
C GLU A 453 23.79 7.51 29.25
N SER A 454 23.44 7.53 30.55
CA SER A 454 22.95 6.33 31.26
C SER A 454 21.67 5.78 30.62
N ALA A 455 20.68 6.63 30.30
CA ALA A 455 19.42 6.24 29.67
C ALA A 455 19.65 5.60 28.28
N ILE A 456 20.48 6.22 27.44
CA ILE A 456 20.86 5.69 26.13
C ILE A 456 21.59 4.34 26.28
N SER A 457 22.55 4.26 27.20
CA SER A 457 23.32 3.05 27.47
C SER A 457 22.43 1.89 27.94
N MET A 458 21.49 2.15 28.85
CA MET A 458 20.53 1.15 29.34
C MET A 458 19.53 0.70 28.27
N ALA A 459 19.00 1.62 27.47
CA ALA A 459 18.07 1.28 26.39
C ALA A 459 18.74 0.37 25.36
N SER A 460 19.98 0.68 24.94
CA SER A 460 20.77 -0.17 24.06
C SER A 460 21.03 -1.55 24.68
N LYS A 461 21.43 -1.63 25.97
CA LYS A 461 21.59 -2.92 26.69
C LYS A 461 20.29 -3.73 26.76
N MET A 462 19.12 -3.07 26.88
CA MET A 462 17.81 -3.73 26.83
C MET A 462 17.53 -4.31 25.44
N VAL A 463 17.77 -3.55 24.37
CA VAL A 463 17.61 -3.99 22.97
C VAL A 463 18.58 -5.14 22.64
N GLU A 464 19.85 -5.06 23.08
CA GLU A 464 20.85 -6.13 22.98
C GLU A 464 20.37 -7.42 23.66
N SER A 465 19.84 -7.33 24.89
CA SER A 465 19.31 -8.49 25.62
C SER A 465 18.11 -9.14 24.91
N MET A 466 17.36 -8.35 24.15
CA MET A 466 16.26 -8.77 23.27
C MET A 466 16.75 -9.04 21.83
N LYS A 467 18.05 -9.25 21.63
CA LYS A 467 18.72 -9.64 20.36
C LYS A 467 18.49 -8.67 19.20
N PHE A 468 18.33 -7.38 19.49
CA PHE A 468 18.01 -6.34 18.50
C PHE A 468 16.70 -6.58 17.72
N MET A 469 15.76 -7.36 18.29
CA MET A 469 14.41 -7.51 17.75
C MET A 469 13.50 -6.29 18.00
N PRO A 470 13.58 -5.57 19.15
CA PRO A 470 12.84 -4.34 19.32
C PRO A 470 13.40 -3.21 18.44
N ALA A 471 12.53 -2.37 17.91
CA ALA A 471 12.95 -1.05 17.45
C ALA A 471 13.43 -0.22 18.65
N GLN A 472 14.46 0.61 18.46
CA GLN A 472 14.94 1.55 19.48
C GLN A 472 14.53 2.97 19.11
N ALA A 473 14.25 3.82 20.10
CA ALA A 473 14.01 5.25 19.89
C ALA A 473 14.81 6.13 20.85
N ARG A 474 15.21 7.32 20.39
CA ARG A 474 15.65 8.43 21.23
C ARG A 474 14.83 9.67 20.89
N ILE A 475 14.18 10.23 21.89
CA ILE A 475 13.26 11.37 21.78
C ILE A 475 13.67 12.42 22.82
N TYR A 476 13.59 13.70 22.46
CA TYR A 476 13.81 14.82 23.36
C TYR A 476 12.50 15.56 23.64
N GLU A 477 12.43 16.20 24.81
CA GLU A 477 11.31 17.06 25.21
C GLU A 477 11.00 18.15 24.16
N GLY A 478 9.74 18.26 23.75
CA GLY A 478 9.29 19.22 22.74
C GLY A 478 9.61 18.84 21.30
N LYS A 479 10.17 17.64 21.07
CA LYS A 479 10.44 17.04 19.76
C LYS A 479 9.77 15.67 19.61
N GLU A 480 8.74 15.38 20.40
CA GLU A 480 8.06 14.08 20.38
C GLU A 480 7.27 13.83 19.08
N PRO A 481 7.46 12.68 18.40
CA PRO A 481 6.69 12.31 17.22
C PRO A 481 5.29 11.79 17.59
N ILE A 482 4.35 11.74 16.64
CA ILE A 482 2.93 11.39 16.93
C ILE A 482 2.77 9.98 17.52
N GLN A 483 3.66 9.06 17.13
CA GLN A 483 3.75 7.70 17.65
C GLN A 483 3.95 7.68 19.17
N PHE A 484 4.75 8.60 19.73
CA PHE A 484 4.97 8.72 21.17
C PHE A 484 3.69 9.11 21.92
N PHE A 485 2.95 10.10 21.38
CA PHE A 485 1.73 10.55 22.03
C PHE A 485 0.63 9.49 22.02
N VAL A 486 0.51 8.67 20.96
CA VAL A 486 -0.47 7.57 20.92
C VAL A 486 -0.08 6.39 21.83
N ILE A 487 1.21 6.18 22.11
CA ILE A 487 1.68 5.24 23.14
C ILE A 487 1.26 5.71 24.54
N MET A 488 1.37 7.02 24.82
CA MET A 488 1.07 7.60 26.14
C MET A 488 -0.43 7.89 26.34
N GLN A 489 -1.17 8.16 25.26
CA GLN A 489 -2.58 8.61 25.17
C GLN A 489 -2.83 9.97 25.84
N SER A 490 -2.54 10.08 27.13
CA SER A 490 -2.38 11.31 27.89
C SER A 490 -0.91 11.50 28.24
N PHE A 491 -0.35 12.70 28.08
CA PHE A 491 1.03 13.01 28.45
C PHE A 491 1.12 14.32 29.24
N ILE A 492 1.86 14.30 30.37
CA ILE A 492 2.02 15.47 31.24
C ILE A 492 3.52 15.71 31.45
N THR A 493 3.96 16.93 31.15
CA THR A 493 5.35 17.37 31.34
C THR A 493 5.41 18.39 32.48
N PHE A 494 6.16 18.06 33.53
CA PHE A 494 6.42 18.90 34.70
C PHE A 494 7.81 19.55 34.61
N LYS A 495 7.95 20.76 35.13
CA LYS A 495 9.26 21.43 35.26
C LYS A 495 10.14 20.81 36.34
N GLY A 496 11.45 21.04 36.24
CA GLY A 496 12.46 20.52 37.15
C GLY A 496 12.56 19.00 37.11
N GLY A 497 13.22 18.41 38.11
CA GLY A 497 13.62 17.00 38.11
C GLY A 497 13.69 16.40 39.51
N ARG A 498 13.72 15.07 39.56
CA ARG A 498 13.73 14.25 40.78
C ARG A 498 14.89 13.24 40.80
N SER A 499 15.80 13.22 39.82
CA SER A 499 17.06 12.46 39.92
C SER A 499 18.07 13.15 40.86
N ASP A 500 18.89 12.36 41.54
CA ASP A 500 19.94 12.85 42.44
C ASP A 500 21.02 13.61 41.65
N ALA A 501 21.27 13.24 40.40
CA ALA A 501 22.22 13.94 39.53
C ALA A 501 21.69 15.32 39.11
N PHE A 502 20.39 15.46 38.80
CA PHE A 502 19.74 16.75 38.59
C PHE A 502 19.74 17.59 39.88
N LYS A 503 19.37 17.02 41.04
CA LYS A 503 19.37 17.73 42.33
C LYS A 503 20.76 18.19 42.75
N LYS A 504 21.80 17.41 42.46
CA LYS A 504 23.19 17.81 42.63
C LYS A 504 23.56 18.95 41.68
N TYR A 505 23.24 18.83 40.38
CA TYR A 505 23.54 19.85 39.37
C TYR A 505 22.96 21.22 39.73
N ILE A 506 21.67 21.31 40.11
CA ILE A 506 21.08 22.60 40.48
C ILE A 506 21.71 23.19 41.74
N ALA A 507 22.11 22.36 42.71
CA ALA A 507 22.79 22.80 43.93
C ALA A 507 24.24 23.26 43.68
N GLU A 508 24.96 22.61 42.75
CA GLU A 508 26.34 22.97 42.38
C GLU A 508 26.40 24.22 41.47
N ASN A 509 25.33 24.54 40.75
CA ASN A 509 25.24 25.69 39.83
C ASN A 509 24.37 26.85 40.38
N GLU A 510 23.96 26.80 41.64
CA GLU A 510 23.07 27.78 42.31
C GLU A 510 21.74 28.06 41.57
N VAL A 511 21.23 27.07 40.82
CA VAL A 511 19.99 27.17 40.04
C VAL A 511 18.77 26.97 40.96
N PRO A 512 17.74 27.85 40.90
CA PRO A 512 16.51 27.66 41.67
C PRO A 512 15.80 26.35 41.33
N ASP A 513 15.34 25.61 42.34
CA ASP A 513 14.60 24.37 42.14
C ASP A 513 13.17 24.65 41.63
N THR A 514 12.97 24.48 40.33
CA THR A 514 11.68 24.67 39.63
C THR A 514 10.78 23.42 39.63
N THR A 515 11.17 22.37 40.38
CA THR A 515 10.49 21.07 40.36
C THR A 515 9.03 21.18 40.80
N TYR A 516 8.11 20.65 39.98
CA TYR A 516 6.67 20.70 40.24
C TYR A 516 6.28 20.20 41.65
N ASP A 517 5.71 21.13 42.42
CA ASP A 517 4.94 20.92 43.64
C ASP A 517 3.44 21.06 43.35
N ALA A 518 2.63 20.17 43.92
CA ALA A 518 1.19 20.17 43.75
C ALA A 518 0.49 21.32 44.51
N GLU A 519 1.05 21.79 45.62
CA GLU A 519 0.49 22.92 46.38
C GLU A 519 0.99 24.29 45.87
N GLY A 520 2.08 24.29 45.11
CA GLY A 520 2.63 25.46 44.44
C GLY A 520 1.75 26.07 43.36
N VAL A 521 2.21 27.20 42.82
CA VAL A 521 1.59 27.85 41.66
C VAL A 521 2.14 27.23 40.37
N ALA A 522 1.27 26.69 39.51
CA ALA A 522 1.67 26.09 38.25
C ALA A 522 0.65 26.40 37.13
N LEU A 523 1.18 26.68 35.94
CA LEU A 523 0.43 26.95 34.72
C LEU A 523 0.74 25.87 33.67
N PHE A 524 -0.27 25.15 33.22
CA PHE A 524 -0.17 24.13 32.17
C PHE A 524 -0.80 24.65 30.87
N ARG A 525 -0.05 24.58 29.76
CA ARG A 525 -0.60 24.72 28.42
C ARG A 525 -1.18 23.38 27.99
N VAL A 526 -2.46 23.35 27.63
CA VAL A 526 -3.12 22.17 27.06
C VAL A 526 -3.05 22.22 25.54
N GLN A 527 -2.73 21.09 24.94
CA GLN A 527 -2.72 20.87 23.48
C GLN A 527 -3.00 19.40 23.17
N GLY A 528 -3.35 19.08 21.93
CA GLY A 528 -3.64 17.72 21.51
C GLY A 528 -4.39 17.69 20.18
N SER A 529 -4.85 16.49 19.79
CA SER A 529 -5.83 16.31 18.70
C SER A 529 -7.07 15.52 19.11
N GLY A 530 -7.05 14.83 20.25
CA GLY A 530 -8.17 14.01 20.71
C GLY A 530 -7.82 13.20 21.95
N PRO A 531 -8.72 12.32 22.44
CA PRO A 531 -8.46 11.50 23.62
C PRO A 531 -7.23 10.57 23.51
N GLU A 532 -6.85 10.18 22.29
CA GLU A 532 -5.66 9.37 22.00
C GLU A 532 -4.35 10.18 21.95
N ASN A 533 -4.43 11.51 22.08
CA ASN A 533 -3.32 12.46 22.02
C ASN A 533 -3.69 13.73 22.81
N MET A 534 -3.67 13.62 24.14
CA MET A 534 -3.90 14.71 25.09
C MET A 534 -2.59 15.10 25.77
N GLN A 535 -2.27 16.39 25.82
CA GLN A 535 -0.98 16.87 26.33
C GLN A 535 -1.17 18.06 27.27
N ALA A 536 -0.49 18.04 28.42
CA ALA A 536 -0.40 19.18 29.33
C ALA A 536 1.06 19.48 29.68
N ILE A 537 1.56 20.62 29.24
CA ILE A 537 2.96 21.03 29.42
C ILE A 537 3.02 22.16 30.45
N GLN A 538 3.71 21.95 31.56
CA GLN A 538 3.94 22.99 32.54
C GLN A 538 4.86 24.07 31.96
N ILE A 539 4.42 25.31 32.03
CA ILE A 539 5.17 26.49 31.63
C ILE A 539 5.35 27.42 32.84
N ASP A 540 6.10 28.50 32.65
CA ASP A 540 6.24 29.55 33.66
C ASP A 540 4.88 30.21 33.96
N ALA A 541 4.52 30.31 35.24
CA ALA A 541 3.28 30.89 35.70
C ALA A 541 3.31 32.43 35.65
N VAL A 542 3.46 32.96 34.44
CA VAL A 542 3.53 34.39 34.13
C VAL A 542 2.54 34.72 33.00
N SER A 543 1.98 35.93 33.00
CA SER A 543 0.97 36.33 32.02
C SER A 543 1.46 36.31 30.56
N THR A 544 2.76 36.47 30.32
CA THR A 544 3.40 36.36 29.00
C THR A 544 3.49 34.91 28.48
N GLY A 545 3.22 33.90 29.31
CA GLY A 545 3.16 32.48 28.92
C GLY A 545 1.83 32.05 28.28
N LEU A 546 0.79 32.89 28.39
CA LEU A 546 -0.50 32.68 27.73
C LEU A 546 -0.39 32.89 26.21
N ASN A 547 -1.33 32.32 25.46
CA ASN A 547 -1.50 32.57 24.03
C ASN A 547 -2.97 32.32 23.64
N SER A 548 -3.56 33.24 22.88
CA SER A 548 -4.96 33.14 22.42
C SER A 548 -5.29 31.86 21.64
N SER A 549 -4.30 31.10 21.16
CA SER A 549 -4.49 29.83 20.44
C SER A 549 -4.50 28.56 21.28
N HIS A 550 -4.45 28.64 22.62
CA HIS A 550 -4.42 27.47 23.50
C HIS A 550 -5.39 27.59 24.69
N CYS A 551 -5.75 26.43 25.25
CA CYS A 551 -6.39 26.34 26.56
C CYS A 551 -5.33 26.13 27.66
N TYR A 552 -5.60 26.61 28.87
CA TYR A 552 -4.66 26.57 29.98
C TYR A 552 -5.34 26.19 31.30
N ILE A 553 -4.59 25.50 32.16
CA ILE A 553 -4.98 25.17 33.54
C ILE A 553 -3.99 25.85 34.48
N LEU A 554 -4.48 26.72 35.36
CA LEU A 554 -3.68 27.43 36.37
C LEU A 554 -4.15 26.98 37.76
N HIS A 555 -3.23 26.54 38.62
CA HIS A 555 -3.55 26.33 40.03
C HIS A 555 -2.57 27.03 40.98
N GLY A 556 -3.02 27.24 42.20
CA GLY A 556 -2.23 27.68 43.35
C GLY A 556 -2.94 27.27 44.63
N GLY A 557 -2.32 26.39 45.44
CA GLY A 557 -2.96 25.71 46.56
C GLY A 557 -4.29 25.04 46.15
N SER A 558 -5.36 25.38 46.87
CA SER A 558 -6.74 24.93 46.62
C SER A 558 -7.54 25.83 45.65
N THR A 559 -6.89 26.68 44.87
CA THR A 559 -7.56 27.43 43.79
C THR A 559 -7.12 26.91 42.43
N VAL A 560 -8.09 26.60 41.57
CA VAL A 560 -7.87 26.10 40.21
C VAL A 560 -8.72 26.90 39.23
N PHE A 561 -8.10 27.35 38.15
CA PHE A 561 -8.69 28.14 37.08
C PHE A 561 -8.46 27.44 35.74
N THR A 562 -9.47 27.47 34.88
CA THR A 562 -9.36 27.08 33.47
C THR A 562 -9.49 28.33 32.60
N TRP A 563 -8.60 28.51 31.62
CA TRP A 563 -8.59 29.68 30.74
C TRP A 563 -8.59 29.25 29.28
N CYS A 564 -9.53 29.80 28.50
CA CYS A 564 -9.72 29.45 27.08
C CYS A 564 -9.40 30.65 26.20
N GLY A 565 -8.38 30.53 25.34
CA GLY A 565 -8.02 31.54 24.35
C GLY A 565 -9.06 31.71 23.24
N ASN A 566 -9.20 32.92 22.71
CA ASN A 566 -10.22 33.31 21.73
C ASN A 566 -10.06 32.65 20.34
N LEU A 567 -8.95 31.94 20.08
CA LEU A 567 -8.71 31.21 18.83
C LEU A 567 -8.79 29.68 19.00
N THR A 568 -9.23 29.19 20.17
CA THR A 568 -9.45 27.76 20.47
C THR A 568 -10.76 27.22 19.90
N SER A 569 -10.87 25.90 19.72
CA SER A 569 -12.12 25.21 19.35
C SER A 569 -12.90 24.72 20.59
N SER A 570 -14.05 24.08 20.34
CA SER A 570 -14.77 23.26 21.34
C SER A 570 -13.93 22.10 21.87
N ASP A 571 -13.03 21.59 21.05
CA ASP A 571 -12.33 20.33 21.25
C ASP A 571 -11.08 20.58 22.09
N ASP A 572 -10.40 21.72 21.88
CA ASP A 572 -9.39 22.28 22.79
C ASP A 572 -9.94 22.45 24.22
N GLN A 573 -11.22 22.81 24.37
CA GLN A 573 -11.89 23.00 25.66
C GLN A 573 -12.22 21.65 26.31
N ALA A 574 -12.73 20.68 25.54
CA ALA A 574 -12.96 19.31 26.03
C ALA A 574 -11.66 18.56 26.38
N LEU A 575 -10.55 18.84 25.68
CA LEU A 575 -9.21 18.35 26.02
C LEU A 575 -8.72 18.94 27.36
N MET A 576 -8.95 20.23 27.60
CA MET A 576 -8.61 20.90 28.85
C MET A 576 -9.39 20.35 30.05
N GLU A 577 -10.70 20.10 29.90
CA GLU A 577 -11.51 19.46 30.96
C GLU A 577 -11.00 18.05 31.30
N ARG A 578 -10.57 17.26 30.31
CA ARG A 578 -9.97 15.93 30.54
C ARG A 578 -8.57 15.98 31.17
N MET A 579 -7.74 16.97 30.85
CA MET A 579 -6.43 17.14 31.50
C MET A 579 -6.54 17.65 32.94
N LEU A 580 -7.54 18.47 33.22
CA LEU A 580 -7.86 18.91 34.58
C LEU A 580 -8.12 17.71 35.52
N ASP A 581 -8.92 16.72 35.08
CA ASP A 581 -9.21 15.50 35.85
C ASP A 581 -7.95 14.65 36.15
N LEU A 582 -6.88 14.78 35.36
CA LEU A 582 -5.60 14.08 35.59
C LEU A 582 -4.61 14.88 36.46
N ILE A 583 -4.71 16.22 36.48
CA ILE A 583 -3.77 17.10 37.19
C ILE A 583 -4.28 17.46 38.59
N LYS A 584 -5.56 17.81 38.73
CA LYS A 584 -6.21 18.21 40.00
C LYS A 584 -7.62 17.58 40.12
N PRO A 585 -7.72 16.25 40.27
CA PRO A 585 -9.01 15.55 40.37
C PRO A 585 -9.83 15.99 41.59
N ASN A 586 -11.14 16.15 41.39
CA ASN A 586 -12.15 16.54 42.38
C ASN A 586 -12.11 17.99 42.91
N GLU A 587 -11.28 18.88 42.36
CA GLU A 587 -11.25 20.29 42.77
C GLU A 587 -12.27 21.18 42.05
N HIS A 588 -12.75 22.23 42.73
CA HIS A 588 -13.73 23.16 42.17
C HIS A 588 -13.09 24.26 41.31
N THR A 589 -13.17 24.11 39.99
CA THR A 589 -12.55 25.04 39.03
C THR A 589 -13.36 26.29 38.72
N ARG A 590 -12.66 27.37 38.35
CA ARG A 590 -13.23 28.61 37.84
C ARG A 590 -12.87 28.82 36.37
N ALA A 591 -13.85 28.71 35.48
CA ALA A 591 -13.66 28.89 34.04
C ALA A 591 -13.66 30.37 33.64
N HIS A 592 -12.62 30.79 32.91
CA HIS A 592 -12.48 32.09 32.28
C HIS A 592 -12.29 31.92 30.76
N LYS A 593 -12.79 32.91 30.01
CA LYS A 593 -12.42 33.12 28.60
C LYS A 593 -11.50 34.33 28.49
N GLU A 594 -10.65 34.36 27.49
CA GLU A 594 -9.76 35.48 27.21
C GLU A 594 -10.50 36.82 27.18
N GLY A 595 -10.09 37.76 28.04
CA GLY A 595 -10.74 39.06 28.27
C GLY A 595 -11.80 39.08 29.39
N SER A 596 -12.06 37.96 30.06
CA SER A 596 -13.04 37.83 31.18
C SER A 596 -12.40 37.31 32.48
N GLU A 597 -11.09 37.51 32.65
CA GLU A 597 -10.34 37.04 33.79
C GLU A 597 -10.55 37.92 35.04
N THR A 598 -10.34 37.34 36.23
CA THR A 598 -10.43 38.08 37.51
C THR A 598 -9.07 38.58 37.98
N ASP A 599 -9.05 39.59 38.86
CA ASP A 599 -7.80 40.09 39.44
C ASP A 599 -7.01 38.99 40.17
N GLN A 600 -7.70 38.04 40.83
CA GLN A 600 -7.08 36.88 41.49
C GLN A 600 -6.37 35.94 40.49
N PHE A 601 -6.87 35.80 39.26
CA PHE A 601 -6.19 35.04 38.20
C PHE A 601 -4.89 35.75 37.76
N TRP A 602 -4.91 37.08 37.65
CA TRP A 602 -3.72 37.85 37.32
C TRP A 602 -2.71 37.93 38.45
N GLU A 603 -3.15 37.98 39.70
CA GLU A 603 -2.29 37.96 40.90
C GLU A 603 -1.42 36.69 40.94
N LEU A 604 -2.01 35.52 40.64
CA LEU A 604 -1.28 34.24 40.51
C LEU A 604 -0.27 34.22 39.34
N LEU A 605 -0.42 35.09 38.33
CA LEU A 605 0.45 35.19 37.16
C LEU A 605 1.43 36.39 37.22
N GLY A 606 1.59 37.01 38.40
CA GLY A 606 2.48 38.16 38.59
C GLY A 606 1.98 39.48 38.00
N GLY A 607 0.69 39.57 37.65
CA GLY A 607 0.04 40.73 37.02
C GLY A 607 -0.24 40.52 35.52
N LYS A 608 -1.08 41.40 34.95
CA LYS A 608 -1.48 41.34 33.53
C LYS A 608 -0.48 42.08 32.64
N LEU A 609 0.13 41.35 31.70
CA LEU A 609 0.97 41.87 30.61
C LEU A 609 0.36 41.47 29.25
N GLU A 610 0.92 42.00 28.16
CA GLU A 610 0.58 41.57 26.80
C GLU A 610 1.18 40.18 26.50
N TYR A 611 0.46 39.37 25.72
CA TYR A 611 0.84 38.01 25.33
C TYR A 611 0.50 37.72 23.86
N PRO A 612 1.12 36.72 23.21
CA PRO A 612 0.91 36.45 21.79
C PRO A 612 -0.51 36.01 21.44
N SER A 613 -1.08 36.60 20.40
CA SER A 613 -2.41 36.27 19.86
C SER A 613 -2.36 35.61 18.47
N GLN A 614 -1.22 35.03 18.10
CA GLN A 614 -1.00 34.38 16.82
C GLN A 614 -0.93 32.86 16.98
N LYS A 615 -1.61 32.13 16.08
CA LYS A 615 -1.46 30.66 16.00
C LYS A 615 -0.05 30.32 15.58
N ILE A 616 0.66 29.59 16.45
CA ILE A 616 1.95 28.99 16.12
C ILE A 616 1.72 28.02 14.95
N LYS A 617 2.44 28.22 13.84
CA LYS A 617 2.47 27.22 12.77
C LYS A 617 3.25 26.01 13.27
N LYS A 618 2.70 24.82 13.07
CA LYS A 618 3.55 23.62 12.94
C LYS A 618 4.10 23.63 11.52
N ASP A 619 5.35 23.23 11.37
CA ASP A 619 5.94 22.95 10.07
C ASP A 619 5.24 21.73 9.43
N GLY A 620 5.22 21.67 8.11
CA GLY A 620 4.62 20.55 7.38
C GLY A 620 5.52 19.32 7.40
N GLU A 621 4.95 18.14 7.21
CA GLU A 621 5.76 16.96 6.86
C GLU A 621 6.50 17.23 5.53
N SER A 622 7.82 17.11 5.53
CA SER A 622 8.61 17.10 4.29
C SER A 622 8.42 15.79 3.54
N ASP A 623 8.88 15.74 2.29
CA ASP A 623 8.95 14.49 1.55
C ASP A 623 10.19 13.69 2.03
N PRO A 624 10.12 12.35 2.16
CA PRO A 624 11.16 11.57 2.81
C PRO A 624 12.35 11.28 1.88
N HIS A 625 13.57 11.34 2.40
CA HIS A 625 14.82 11.10 1.67
C HIS A 625 15.56 9.89 2.23
N LEU A 626 15.92 8.91 1.37
CA LEU A 626 16.68 7.73 1.78
C LEU A 626 18.18 7.90 1.44
N PHE A 627 19.06 7.56 2.37
CA PHE A 627 20.51 7.63 2.21
C PHE A 627 21.17 6.29 2.52
N SER A 628 22.11 5.86 1.68
CA SER A 628 23.09 4.81 1.99
C SER A 628 24.25 5.40 2.78
N CYS A 629 24.62 4.77 3.91
CA CYS A 629 25.57 5.34 4.87
C CYS A 629 26.83 4.48 5.04
N THR A 630 27.96 4.97 4.53
CA THR A 630 29.29 4.38 4.79
C THR A 630 29.99 5.13 5.91
N PHE A 631 30.23 4.45 7.04
CA PHE A 631 31.02 4.97 8.17
C PHE A 631 32.41 4.33 8.20
N SER A 632 33.47 5.15 8.22
CA SER A 632 34.87 4.72 8.21
C SER A 632 35.80 5.81 8.77
N ASN A 633 36.70 5.44 9.68
CA ASN A 633 37.65 6.37 10.34
C ASN A 633 36.95 7.62 10.90
N GLU A 634 35.85 7.42 11.63
CA GLU A 634 34.95 8.46 12.16
C GLU A 634 34.27 9.37 11.13
N ASN A 635 34.61 9.26 9.85
CA ASN A 635 33.92 9.98 8.78
C ASN A 635 32.67 9.21 8.33
N LEU A 636 31.59 9.94 8.08
CA LEU A 636 30.34 9.44 7.55
C LEU A 636 30.17 10.00 6.14
N LYS A 637 30.06 9.10 5.15
CA LYS A 637 29.61 9.44 3.80
C LYS A 637 28.18 8.91 3.64
N ALA A 638 27.22 9.84 3.50
CA ALA A 638 25.89 9.54 2.99
C ALA A 638 25.89 9.59 1.45
N THR A 639 24.96 8.89 0.81
CA THR A 639 24.68 8.98 -0.63
C THR A 639 23.17 8.76 -0.83
N GLU A 640 22.48 9.72 -1.41
CA GLU A 640 21.02 9.72 -1.55
C GLU A 640 20.54 8.67 -2.58
N ILE A 641 19.42 8.00 -2.30
CA ILE A 641 18.79 7.02 -3.18
C ILE A 641 17.43 7.55 -3.62
N PHE A 642 17.38 7.99 -4.87
CA PHE A 642 16.18 8.55 -5.49
C PHE A 642 15.16 7.46 -5.87
N ASN A 643 13.86 7.80 -5.80
CA ASN A 643 12.73 6.92 -6.13
C ASN A 643 12.87 5.51 -5.48
N PHE A 644 13.21 5.47 -4.18
CA PHE A 644 13.56 4.24 -3.47
C PHE A 644 12.38 3.27 -3.30
N VAL A 645 12.69 1.97 -3.26
CA VAL A 645 11.75 0.87 -2.97
C VAL A 645 12.36 -0.10 -1.96
N GLN A 646 11.57 -1.06 -1.45
CA GLN A 646 12.06 -2.08 -0.51
C GLN A 646 13.29 -2.85 -1.04
N ASP A 647 13.32 -3.15 -2.34
CA ASP A 647 14.43 -3.82 -3.04
C ASP A 647 15.74 -3.00 -3.13
N ASP A 648 15.78 -1.78 -2.58
CA ASP A 648 16.99 -0.97 -2.43
C ASP A 648 17.61 -1.07 -1.01
N LEU A 649 16.91 -1.66 -0.03
CA LEU A 649 17.40 -1.90 1.33
C LEU A 649 18.28 -3.16 1.39
N MET A 650 19.54 -3.01 0.97
CA MET A 650 20.52 -4.10 0.88
C MET A 650 20.95 -4.59 2.27
N THR A 651 20.91 -5.92 2.52
CA THR A 651 21.16 -6.51 3.84
C THR A 651 22.60 -6.31 4.37
N GLU A 652 23.52 -5.93 3.50
CA GLU A 652 24.92 -5.64 3.82
C GLU A 652 25.17 -4.23 4.39
N ASP A 653 24.21 -3.30 4.23
CA ASP A 653 24.39 -1.86 4.43
C ASP A 653 23.53 -1.28 5.58
N ILE A 654 23.84 -0.02 5.94
CA ILE A 654 23.07 0.81 6.87
C ILE A 654 22.47 1.95 6.06
N PHE A 655 21.18 2.19 6.23
CA PHE A 655 20.48 3.30 5.56
C PHE A 655 19.90 4.27 6.58
N ILE A 656 19.82 5.55 6.23
CA ILE A 656 19.07 6.56 6.97
C ILE A 656 17.92 7.04 6.09
N LEU A 657 16.70 6.89 6.59
CA LEU A 657 15.52 7.53 6.03
C LEU A 657 15.23 8.79 6.84
N ASP A 658 15.43 9.95 6.21
CA ASP A 658 15.18 11.27 6.78
C ASP A 658 13.75 11.72 6.43
N CYS A 659 12.99 12.13 7.44
CA CYS A 659 11.64 12.65 7.30
C CYS A 659 11.51 14.11 7.80
N HIS A 660 12.64 14.81 7.99
CA HIS A 660 12.81 16.16 8.55
C HIS A 660 12.41 16.30 10.04
N THR A 661 11.27 15.72 10.45
CA THR A 661 10.77 15.75 11.84
C THR A 661 11.21 14.57 12.69
N GLU A 662 11.65 13.48 12.06
CA GLU A 662 12.19 12.25 12.66
C GLU A 662 13.14 11.57 11.65
N ILE A 663 14.13 10.80 12.10
CA ILE A 663 14.99 9.98 11.23
C ILE A 663 14.97 8.50 11.64
N PHE A 664 15.04 7.61 10.65
CA PHE A 664 15.12 6.16 10.85
C PHE A 664 16.43 5.60 10.35
N VAL A 665 17.25 5.04 11.23
CA VAL A 665 18.47 4.32 10.89
C VAL A 665 18.14 2.83 10.76
N TRP A 666 17.98 2.34 9.52
CA TRP A 666 17.74 0.93 9.23
C TRP A 666 19.07 0.17 9.12
N VAL A 667 19.15 -1.01 9.75
CA VAL A 667 20.36 -1.81 9.88
C VAL A 667 20.17 -3.20 9.29
N GLY A 668 20.88 -3.46 8.19
CA GLY A 668 20.89 -4.76 7.53
C GLY A 668 21.38 -5.91 8.43
N GLN A 669 20.88 -7.10 8.16
CA GLN A 669 21.19 -8.32 8.89
C GLN A 669 22.67 -8.69 8.72
N GLN A 670 23.22 -8.59 7.50
CA GLN A 670 24.61 -8.93 7.14
C GLN A 670 25.64 -7.81 7.43
N VAL A 671 25.21 -6.63 7.91
CA VAL A 671 26.11 -5.57 8.41
C VAL A 671 27.08 -6.13 9.46
N ASP A 672 28.38 -5.81 9.35
CA ASP A 672 29.43 -6.22 10.30
C ASP A 672 28.99 -5.97 11.76
N PRO A 673 28.92 -7.00 12.63
CA PRO A 673 28.57 -6.86 14.04
C PRO A 673 29.34 -5.77 14.79
N LYS A 674 30.57 -5.44 14.39
CA LYS A 674 31.38 -4.35 14.98
C LYS A 674 30.78 -2.96 14.74
N LYS A 675 30.01 -2.76 13.67
CA LYS A 675 29.34 -1.50 13.34
C LYS A 675 28.02 -1.32 14.11
N LYS A 676 27.37 -2.41 14.55
CA LYS A 676 26.04 -2.33 15.18
C LYS A 676 25.99 -1.48 16.48
N PRO A 677 27.02 -1.48 17.35
CA PRO A 677 27.10 -0.52 18.47
C PRO A 677 27.28 0.96 18.06
N GLN A 678 27.69 1.25 16.82
CA GLN A 678 27.94 2.62 16.33
C GLN A 678 26.71 3.25 15.65
N VAL A 679 25.60 2.52 15.52
CA VAL A 679 24.42 2.93 14.73
C VAL A 679 23.80 4.24 15.22
N LEU A 680 23.69 4.44 16.55
CA LEU A 680 23.20 5.71 17.10
C LEU A 680 24.13 6.89 16.79
N ALA A 681 25.45 6.68 16.88
CA ALA A 681 26.45 7.69 16.55
C ALA A 681 26.49 8.02 15.06
N ILE A 682 26.15 7.07 14.18
CA ILE A 682 25.94 7.29 12.75
C ILE A 682 24.72 8.20 12.52
N GLY A 683 23.59 7.94 13.18
CA GLY A 683 22.40 8.82 13.14
C GLY A 683 22.67 10.22 13.69
N GLU A 684 23.37 10.33 14.82
CA GLU A 684 23.81 11.63 15.36
C GLU A 684 24.71 12.39 14.39
N LYS A 685 25.68 11.71 13.78
CA LYS A 685 26.60 12.37 12.86
C LYS A 685 25.88 12.81 11.59
N PHE A 686 24.86 12.08 11.13
CA PHE A 686 24.00 12.52 10.05
C PHE A 686 23.29 13.83 10.39
N LEU A 687 22.62 13.92 11.55
CA LEU A 687 21.98 15.18 12.01
C LEU A 687 23.00 16.33 12.12
N LYS A 688 24.18 16.06 12.70
CA LYS A 688 25.28 17.04 12.86
C LYS A 688 25.93 17.48 11.54
N GLN A 689 25.69 16.76 10.44
CA GLN A 689 26.19 17.10 9.10
C GLN A 689 25.14 17.75 8.20
N ASP A 690 23.85 17.71 8.57
CA ASP A 690 22.70 18.29 7.84
C ASP A 690 22.85 18.16 6.31
N PHE A 691 22.89 16.91 5.83
CA PHE A 691 23.21 16.60 4.44
C PHE A 691 22.28 17.27 3.41
N LEU A 692 21.07 17.66 3.80
CA LEU A 692 20.10 18.39 2.97
C LEU A 692 20.22 19.92 3.10
N LEU A 693 20.92 20.45 4.11
CA LEU A 693 20.94 21.86 4.49
C LEU A 693 19.53 22.40 4.78
N GLU A 694 18.78 21.66 5.61
CA GLU A 694 17.41 22.01 6.06
C GLU A 694 17.34 22.49 7.51
N ASN A 695 18.49 22.64 8.18
CA ASN A 695 18.62 23.03 9.58
C ASN A 695 17.94 22.03 10.52
N LEU A 696 18.25 20.74 10.31
CA LEU A 696 17.85 19.64 11.19
C LEU A 696 18.36 19.88 12.62
N ALA A 697 17.50 19.69 13.61
CA ALA A 697 17.86 19.86 15.02
C ALA A 697 18.72 18.68 15.51
N SER A 698 19.69 18.95 16.39
CA SER A 698 20.45 17.90 17.10
C SER A 698 19.55 17.02 17.98
N GLU A 699 18.40 17.55 18.38
CA GLU A 699 17.36 16.93 19.20
C GLU A 699 16.29 16.20 18.36
N THR A 700 16.44 16.12 17.03
CA THR A 700 15.51 15.38 16.16
C THR A 700 15.46 13.90 16.57
N PRO A 701 14.26 13.29 16.70
CA PRO A 701 14.11 11.89 17.08
C PRO A 701 14.89 10.94 16.16
N ILE A 702 15.59 9.99 16.78
CA ILE A 702 16.28 8.91 16.08
C ILE A 702 15.61 7.60 16.43
N TYR A 703 15.06 6.93 15.42
CA TYR A 703 14.65 5.54 15.49
C TYR A 703 15.75 4.65 14.92
N ILE A 704 16.01 3.51 15.55
CA ILE A 704 16.86 2.44 15.01
C ILE A 704 15.96 1.25 14.72
N VAL A 705 16.02 0.79 13.47
CA VAL A 705 15.22 -0.33 12.93
C VAL A 705 16.17 -1.41 12.44
N THR A 706 15.85 -2.68 12.68
CA THR A 706 16.67 -3.81 12.21
C THR A 706 15.91 -4.62 11.16
N GLU A 707 16.67 -5.15 10.20
CA GLU A 707 16.10 -5.97 9.13
C GLU A 707 15.34 -7.19 9.67
N GLY A 708 14.13 -7.39 9.15
CA GLY A 708 13.21 -8.43 9.60
C GLY A 708 12.48 -8.09 10.90
N ASN A 709 12.58 -6.85 11.40
CA ASN A 709 11.82 -6.31 12.54
C ASN A 709 11.36 -4.87 12.26
N GLU A 710 11.04 -4.55 11.01
CA GLU A 710 10.59 -3.24 10.57
C GLU A 710 9.16 -2.91 11.04
N PRO A 711 8.95 -1.87 11.87
CA PRO A 711 7.62 -1.54 12.38
C PRO A 711 6.77 -0.80 11.33
N PRO A 712 5.43 -0.80 11.43
CA PRO A 712 4.54 -0.17 10.45
C PRO A 712 4.78 1.34 10.22
N PHE A 713 5.33 2.05 11.21
CA PHE A 713 5.69 3.47 11.09
C PHE A 713 6.98 3.72 10.29
N PHE A 714 7.77 2.69 9.99
CA PHE A 714 8.87 2.71 9.03
C PHE A 714 8.43 2.16 7.66
N THR A 715 7.73 1.02 7.62
CA THR A 715 7.35 0.39 6.35
C THR A 715 6.37 1.25 5.53
N ARG A 716 5.63 2.17 6.17
CA ARG A 716 4.76 3.19 5.52
C ARG A 716 5.41 4.02 4.41
N PHE A 717 6.74 4.07 4.34
CA PHE A 717 7.49 4.84 3.35
C PHE A 717 7.86 4.03 2.10
N PHE A 718 7.53 2.73 2.05
CA PHE A 718 7.91 1.81 0.99
C PHE A 718 6.69 1.00 0.51
N THR A 719 6.67 0.59 -0.75
CA THR A 719 5.77 -0.48 -1.22
C THR A 719 6.27 -1.81 -0.65
N TRP A 720 5.75 -2.21 0.51
CA TRP A 720 6.34 -3.26 1.36
C TRP A 720 5.74 -4.65 1.14
N ASP A 721 6.62 -5.65 1.02
CA ASP A 721 6.31 -7.08 0.94
C ASP A 721 6.99 -7.81 2.11
N SER A 722 6.22 -8.19 3.12
CA SER A 722 6.70 -8.90 4.32
C SER A 722 7.37 -10.25 4.00
N SER A 723 7.09 -10.87 2.84
CA SER A 723 7.67 -12.17 2.46
C SER A 723 9.17 -12.06 2.10
N LYS A 724 9.60 -10.92 1.53
CA LYS A 724 11.01 -10.65 1.21
C LYS A 724 11.87 -10.52 2.47
N SER A 725 11.34 -9.88 3.51
CA SER A 725 12.03 -9.69 4.80
C SER A 725 12.23 -11.00 5.58
N ALA A 726 11.49 -12.07 5.25
CA ALA A 726 11.69 -13.41 5.79
C ALA A 726 12.77 -14.23 5.05
N MET A 727 13.26 -13.76 3.89
CA MET A 727 14.28 -14.48 3.12
C MET A 727 15.63 -14.50 3.84
N HIS A 728 16.32 -15.64 3.79
CA HIS A 728 17.63 -15.84 4.42
C HIS A 728 18.76 -15.70 3.40
N GLY A 729 19.93 -15.24 3.86
CA GLY A 729 21.13 -15.07 3.03
C GLY A 729 21.43 -13.61 2.70
N ASN A 730 22.47 -13.41 1.89
CA ASN A 730 22.91 -12.09 1.42
C ASN A 730 22.06 -11.59 0.22
N SER A 731 22.14 -10.31 -0.15
CA SER A 731 21.24 -9.70 -1.15
C SER A 731 21.30 -10.43 -2.51
N TYR A 732 22.50 -10.85 -2.93
CA TYR A 732 22.71 -11.60 -4.17
C TYR A 732 22.07 -12.99 -4.11
N GLN A 733 22.25 -13.72 -3.02
CA GLN A 733 21.65 -15.04 -2.80
C GLN A 733 20.11 -14.99 -2.84
N ARG A 734 19.50 -13.95 -2.23
CA ARG A 734 18.04 -13.77 -2.24
C ARG A 734 17.53 -13.51 -3.66
N LYS A 735 18.12 -12.54 -4.38
CA LYS A 735 17.72 -12.23 -5.75
C LYS A 735 17.90 -13.44 -6.68
N LEU A 736 19.02 -14.16 -6.58
CA LEU A 736 19.28 -15.37 -7.39
C LEU A 736 18.28 -16.51 -7.11
N ALA A 737 17.86 -16.68 -5.84
CA ALA A 737 16.88 -17.70 -5.46
C ALA A 737 15.48 -17.41 -6.03
N LEU A 738 15.08 -16.14 -6.14
CA LEU A 738 13.85 -15.71 -6.81
C LEU A 738 13.92 -15.97 -8.32
N LEU A 739 14.99 -15.48 -8.96
CA LEU A 739 15.14 -15.52 -10.43
C LEU A 739 15.28 -16.95 -11.01
N THR A 740 15.91 -17.86 -10.26
CA THR A 740 16.14 -19.23 -10.73
C THR A 740 14.99 -20.19 -10.40
N ASN A 741 13.92 -19.75 -9.71
CA ASN A 741 12.84 -20.58 -9.16
C ASN A 741 13.27 -21.77 -8.26
N LYS A 742 14.58 -21.91 -7.97
CA LYS A 742 15.13 -22.92 -7.05
C LYS A 742 14.83 -22.57 -5.57
N GLY A 743 14.25 -21.40 -5.30
CA GLY A 743 14.00 -20.83 -3.98
C GLY A 743 12.58 -20.97 -3.42
N LYS A 744 11.97 -22.17 -3.40
CA LYS A 744 10.99 -22.47 -2.34
C LYS A 744 11.76 -22.84 -1.08
N PRO A 745 11.69 -22.06 0.03
CA PRO A 745 12.34 -22.47 1.27
C PRO A 745 11.77 -23.80 1.75
N LEU A 746 12.64 -24.78 2.01
CA LEU A 746 12.26 -25.91 2.85
C LEU A 746 11.93 -25.35 4.23
N LEU A 747 10.64 -25.39 4.60
CA LEU A 747 10.13 -24.93 5.88
C LEU A 747 10.48 -25.97 6.97
N ASP A 748 11.78 -26.18 7.19
CA ASP A 748 12.32 -27.08 8.22
C ASP A 748 12.09 -26.45 9.60
N LYS A 749 10.88 -26.69 10.12
CA LYS A 749 10.40 -26.18 11.39
C LYS A 749 11.45 -26.45 12.48
N PRO A 750 12.10 -25.41 13.06
CA PRO A 750 13.20 -25.63 13.99
C PRO A 750 12.72 -26.48 15.17
N LYS A 751 13.27 -27.69 15.27
CA LYS A 751 12.83 -28.70 16.26
C LYS A 751 12.91 -28.12 17.66
N ARG A 752 11.73 -27.86 18.24
CA ARG A 752 11.47 -27.10 19.47
C ARG A 752 12.20 -27.65 20.71
N ARG A 753 13.52 -27.43 20.78
CA ARG A 753 14.36 -27.74 21.94
C ARG A 753 14.24 -26.61 22.96
N VAL A 754 13.45 -26.86 24.00
CA VAL A 754 13.43 -26.01 25.20
C VAL A 754 14.78 -26.15 25.92
N PRO A 755 15.56 -25.07 26.11
CA PRO A 755 16.78 -25.12 26.92
C PRO A 755 16.40 -25.10 28.40
N VAL A 756 16.08 -26.27 28.96
CA VAL A 756 15.86 -26.43 30.40
C VAL A 756 17.22 -26.34 31.10
N TYR A 757 17.54 -25.17 31.64
CA TYR A 757 18.63 -25.00 32.60
C TYR A 757 18.27 -25.72 33.90
N SER A 758 18.91 -26.86 34.15
CA SER A 758 19.00 -27.44 35.49
C SER A 758 20.29 -28.25 35.62
N SER A 759 20.96 -28.08 36.76
CA SER A 759 22.29 -28.62 37.03
C SER A 759 22.29 -30.15 37.13
N ARG A 760 23.42 -30.77 36.75
CA ARG A 760 23.76 -32.14 37.15
C ARG A 760 25.17 -32.20 37.72
N SER A 761 25.24 -32.48 39.02
CA SER A 761 26.34 -33.26 39.59
C SER A 761 26.11 -34.76 39.35
N SER A 762 27.18 -35.46 38.97
CA SER A 762 27.48 -36.87 39.24
C SER A 762 26.38 -37.98 39.15
N VAL A 763 26.26 -38.59 37.95
CA VAL A 763 26.19 -40.06 37.64
C VAL A 763 25.04 -40.94 38.28
N PRO A 764 24.95 -42.30 38.14
CA PRO A 764 23.68 -42.98 37.76
C PRO A 764 23.06 -43.85 38.90
N ASP A 765 21.89 -44.53 38.77
CA ASP A 765 21.60 -45.68 37.89
C ASP A 765 20.11 -46.15 37.89
N LYS A 766 19.72 -46.90 36.84
CA LYS A 766 18.59 -47.85 36.63
C LYS A 766 17.09 -47.58 36.96
N SER A 767 16.31 -48.08 35.98
CA SER A 767 14.97 -48.73 35.98
C SER A 767 13.64 -47.94 35.95
N GLN A 768 12.88 -48.27 34.89
CA GLN A 768 11.42 -48.16 34.69
C GLN A 768 10.66 -49.35 35.35
N PRO A 769 9.30 -49.54 35.26
CA PRO A 769 8.25 -48.72 34.59
C PRO A 769 6.89 -48.48 35.33
N ARG A 770 6.12 -47.52 34.79
CA ARG A 770 4.63 -47.49 34.58
C ARG A 770 3.59 -47.33 35.73
N SER A 771 2.68 -46.38 35.43
CA SER A 771 1.25 -46.27 35.84
C SER A 771 0.97 -45.81 37.29
N ARG A 772 -0.07 -45.01 37.58
CA ARG A 772 -1.37 -44.82 36.89
C ARG A 772 -1.78 -43.34 36.72
N SER A 773 -2.82 -43.13 35.93
CA SER A 773 -3.55 -41.87 35.73
C SER A 773 -4.54 -41.54 36.86
N MET A 774 -4.73 -40.26 37.15
CA MET A 774 -6.01 -39.68 37.58
C MET A 774 -6.16 -38.27 37.00
N THR A 775 -7.38 -37.93 36.59
CA THR A 775 -7.75 -36.64 35.98
C THR A 775 -8.31 -35.67 37.02
N PHE A 776 -8.06 -34.38 36.85
CA PHE A 776 -8.91 -33.32 37.39
C PHE A 776 -9.11 -32.23 36.32
N SER A 777 -10.34 -31.75 36.18
CA SER A 777 -10.72 -30.73 35.18
C SER A 777 -10.29 -29.32 35.62
N PRO A 778 -9.97 -28.42 34.67
CA PRO A 778 -9.65 -27.03 35.00
C PRO A 778 -10.92 -26.21 35.20
N ASP A 779 -10.92 -25.35 36.22
CA ASP A 779 -11.91 -24.28 36.35
C ASP A 779 -11.26 -23.01 36.92
N ARG A 780 -10.91 -22.08 36.02
CA ARG A 780 -10.61 -20.66 36.30
C ARG A 780 -10.38 -19.90 34.99
N ALA A 781 -11.16 -18.85 34.77
CA ALA A 781 -10.96 -17.93 33.65
C ALA A 781 -9.65 -17.12 33.81
N ARG A 782 -9.02 -16.76 32.68
CA ARG A 782 -7.99 -15.71 32.61
C ARG A 782 -8.58 -14.47 31.95
N VAL A 783 -8.62 -13.37 32.67
CA VAL A 783 -8.86 -12.04 32.10
C VAL A 783 -7.65 -11.64 31.25
N ARG A 784 -7.89 -11.11 30.05
CA ARG A 784 -6.85 -10.58 29.15
C ARG A 784 -6.78 -9.07 29.39
N GLY A 785 -5.63 -8.57 29.83
CA GLY A 785 -5.47 -7.18 30.26
C GLY A 785 -5.55 -6.17 29.11
N ARG A 786 -6.01 -4.96 29.43
CA ARG A 786 -5.83 -3.73 28.62
C ARG A 786 -4.77 -2.85 29.28
N SER A 787 -4.22 -1.87 28.55
CA SER A 787 -3.25 -0.89 29.06
C SER A 787 -3.66 -0.32 30.43
N PRO A 788 -2.74 -0.19 31.40
CA PRO A 788 -3.04 0.32 32.74
C PRO A 788 -3.65 1.74 32.76
N ALA A 789 -3.28 2.60 31.80
CA ALA A 789 -3.82 3.96 31.67
C ALA A 789 -5.35 3.97 31.52
N PHE A 790 -5.89 3.02 30.73
CA PHE A 790 -7.34 2.89 30.53
C PHE A 790 -8.06 2.50 31.84
N ASN A 791 -7.43 1.70 32.70
CA ASN A 791 -8.00 1.30 33.99
C ASN A 791 -7.99 2.46 35.01
N ALA A 792 -6.96 3.32 34.96
CA ALA A 792 -6.90 4.52 35.79
C ALA A 792 -7.99 5.54 35.39
N LEU A 793 -8.18 5.76 34.08
CA LEU A 793 -9.28 6.58 33.56
C LEU A 793 -10.65 6.03 33.96
N ALA A 794 -10.90 4.72 33.72
CA ALA A 794 -12.17 4.09 34.06
C ALA A 794 -12.52 4.18 35.56
N ALA A 795 -11.53 4.01 36.44
CA ALA A 795 -11.74 4.06 37.89
C ALA A 795 -12.22 5.44 38.40
N ASN A 796 -11.86 6.53 37.73
CA ASN A 796 -12.33 7.88 38.10
C ASN A 796 -13.78 8.14 37.64
N PHE A 797 -14.19 7.64 36.47
CA PHE A 797 -15.51 7.93 35.89
C PHE A 797 -16.69 7.13 36.47
N GLU A 798 -16.46 6.02 37.20
CA GLU A 798 -17.56 5.21 37.77
C GLU A 798 -18.19 5.79 39.06
N ASN A 799 -17.60 6.84 39.66
CA ASN A 799 -17.93 7.27 41.03
C ASN A 799 -19.09 8.28 41.16
N ILE A 800 -20.22 8.04 40.48
CA ILE A 800 -21.40 8.92 40.54
C ILE A 800 -22.30 8.58 41.74
N ASN A 801 -22.12 9.28 42.87
CA ASN A 801 -23.07 9.21 44.00
C ASN A 801 -23.05 10.42 44.97
N THR A 802 -23.52 11.59 44.54
CA THR A 802 -24.06 12.61 45.47
C THR A 802 -25.13 13.51 44.81
N ARG A 803 -25.99 14.11 45.65
CA ARG A 803 -27.27 14.77 45.29
C ARG A 803 -27.09 16.29 45.12
N ASN A 804 -27.94 17.01 44.36
CA ASN A 804 -29.20 17.58 44.89
C ASN A 804 -30.14 18.17 43.81
N GLN A 805 -31.38 18.48 44.19
CA GLN A 805 -32.47 18.99 43.33
C GLN A 805 -33.08 20.29 43.88
N SER A 806 -33.58 21.19 43.01
CA SER A 806 -34.58 22.24 43.30
C SER A 806 -35.23 22.77 42.00
N THR A 807 -36.43 23.37 42.09
CA THR A 807 -37.34 23.69 40.94
C THR A 807 -38.51 24.60 41.42
N PRO A 808 -39.48 25.14 40.61
CA PRO A 808 -39.61 25.34 39.15
C PRO A 808 -40.12 26.80 38.76
N PRO A 809 -41.13 27.12 37.88
CA PRO A 809 -41.13 28.34 37.01
C PRO A 809 -42.39 29.27 37.19
N PRO A 810 -42.84 30.16 36.24
CA PRO A 810 -43.69 29.72 35.08
C PRO A 810 -43.84 30.65 33.81
N MET A 811 -44.47 30.11 32.74
CA MET A 811 -45.35 30.79 31.73
C MET A 811 -44.78 31.84 30.73
N VAL A 812 -45.42 32.24 29.61
CA VAL A 812 -46.78 32.01 29.02
C VAL A 812 -46.71 31.71 27.50
N SER A 813 -47.67 30.94 26.96
CA SER A 813 -48.16 31.03 25.56
C SER A 813 -49.68 30.80 25.52
N PRO A 814 -50.44 31.32 24.51
CA PRO A 814 -51.70 30.64 24.16
C PRO A 814 -52.22 30.78 22.71
N LEU A 815 -52.95 29.75 22.28
CA LEU A 815 -54.38 29.88 21.95
C LEU A 815 -55.07 28.50 22.04
N VAL A 816 -56.41 28.47 22.17
CA VAL A 816 -57.14 27.31 22.74
C VAL A 816 -58.45 26.99 22.01
N ARG A 817 -58.69 25.69 21.79
CA ARG A 817 -60.03 25.07 21.65
C ARG A 817 -60.10 23.65 22.24
N LYS A 818 -60.98 22.76 21.76
CA LYS A 818 -61.80 21.85 22.62
C LYS A 818 -62.36 20.65 21.81
N LEU A 819 -63.05 19.61 22.34
CA LEU A 819 -64.04 19.48 23.43
C LEU A 819 -64.02 18.08 24.14
N TYR A 820 -64.38 18.03 25.43
CA TYR A 820 -65.30 17.12 26.20
C TYR A 820 -65.70 15.65 25.74
N PRO A 821 -66.29 14.78 26.62
CA PRO A 821 -65.92 14.41 28.01
C PRO A 821 -66.28 12.95 28.50
N LYS A 822 -65.96 12.66 29.79
CA LYS A 822 -66.47 11.58 30.71
C LYS A 822 -65.96 10.12 30.51
N SER A 823 -65.87 9.26 31.54
CA SER A 823 -65.69 9.41 33.01
C SER A 823 -65.53 8.04 33.74
N LEU A 824 -64.89 8.03 34.92
CA LEU A 824 -64.90 6.99 36.01
C LEU A 824 -64.02 5.72 35.88
N ALA A 825 -62.95 5.68 36.72
CA ALA A 825 -62.68 4.72 37.84
C ALA A 825 -62.70 3.18 37.65
N PRO A 826 -61.97 2.36 38.47
CA PRO A 826 -60.81 2.68 39.34
C PRO A 826 -59.64 1.63 39.40
N ASP A 827 -58.56 2.01 40.09
CA ASP A 827 -57.73 1.22 41.05
C ASP A 827 -56.61 0.21 40.68
N LEU A 828 -55.70 0.05 41.67
CA LEU A 828 -54.73 -1.04 41.98
C LEU A 828 -53.75 -1.55 40.89
N THR A 829 -52.46 -1.15 40.87
CA THR A 829 -51.31 -1.61 41.70
C THR A 829 -50.85 -3.07 41.57
N LYS A 830 -49.60 -3.29 41.11
CA LYS A 830 -48.47 -4.08 41.72
C LYS A 830 -47.36 -4.28 40.66
N LEU A 831 -46.07 -4.05 40.92
CA LEU A 831 -45.12 -4.69 41.86
C LEU A 831 -44.68 -6.12 41.48
N ALA A 832 -43.46 -6.19 40.92
CA ALA A 832 -42.43 -7.20 41.21
C ALA A 832 -42.64 -8.64 40.62
N PRO A 833 -41.64 -9.55 40.73
CA PRO A 833 -40.27 -9.40 40.17
C PRO A 833 -39.71 -10.74 39.62
N LYS A 834 -38.40 -10.78 39.29
CA LYS A 834 -37.53 -11.98 39.24
C LYS A 834 -37.87 -13.01 38.13
N SER A 835 -37.03 -14.00 37.81
CA SER A 835 -35.56 -14.19 37.92
C SER A 835 -35.14 -15.33 36.98
N ALA A 836 -33.84 -15.49 36.73
CA ALA A 836 -33.33 -16.65 36.00
C ALA A 836 -33.54 -18.00 36.75
N ALA A 837 -34.01 -19.01 36.02
CA ALA A 837 -33.67 -20.44 36.15
C ALA A 837 -34.17 -21.13 34.86
N ILE A 838 -33.38 -21.78 34.01
CA ILE A 838 -32.33 -22.81 34.19
C ILE A 838 -32.90 -24.21 34.47
N ALA A 839 -32.67 -25.08 33.48
CA ALA A 839 -32.50 -26.54 33.53
C ALA A 839 -33.71 -27.50 33.66
N ALA A 840 -33.81 -28.30 32.59
CA ALA A 840 -33.80 -29.77 32.57
C ALA A 840 -35.10 -30.58 32.77
N ARG A 841 -35.05 -31.77 32.14
CA ARG A 841 -35.64 -33.11 32.41
C ARG A 841 -36.18 -33.73 31.10
N THR A 842 -36.07 -35.03 30.82
CA THR A 842 -35.31 -36.17 31.42
C THR A 842 -35.31 -37.34 30.41
N ALA A 843 -34.32 -38.26 30.54
CA ALA A 843 -34.16 -39.57 29.84
C ALA A 843 -33.79 -39.53 28.34
N LEU A 844 -32.93 -40.39 27.74
CA LEU A 844 -32.25 -41.68 28.04
C LEU A 844 -32.86 -42.95 27.40
N PHE A 845 -31.99 -43.63 26.61
CA PHE A 845 -32.09 -44.98 26.01
C PHE A 845 -33.22 -45.21 24.96
N GLU A 846 -33.09 -46.11 23.98
CA GLU A 846 -32.05 -47.15 23.72
C GLU A 846 -31.64 -47.29 22.22
N GLN A 847 -31.11 -48.45 21.80
CA GLN A 847 -30.38 -48.69 20.52
C GLN A 847 -31.25 -49.31 19.39
N SER A 848 -30.61 -49.81 18.31
CA SER A 848 -31.17 -49.92 16.94
C SER A 848 -31.18 -51.33 16.29
N ARG A 849 -31.82 -51.44 15.08
CA ARG A 849 -31.92 -52.59 14.13
C ARG A 849 -32.88 -53.76 14.51
N PRO A 850 -33.36 -54.63 13.56
CA PRO A 850 -33.45 -54.55 12.07
C PRO A 850 -34.84 -55.02 11.47
N THR A 851 -34.86 -55.40 10.18
CA THR A 851 -35.89 -56.02 9.27
C THR A 851 -36.53 -57.36 9.74
N PRO A 852 -37.60 -57.98 9.10
CA PRO A 852 -38.11 -57.87 7.70
C PRO A 852 -39.66 -57.99 7.39
N GLN A 853 -40.03 -57.88 6.08
CA GLN A 853 -41.15 -58.48 5.27
C GLN A 853 -42.71 -58.26 5.49
N GLU A 854 -43.37 -57.94 4.35
CA GLU A 854 -44.68 -58.41 3.76
C GLU A 854 -46.14 -58.08 4.26
N THR A 855 -46.85 -57.23 3.47
CA THR A 855 -48.31 -57.27 3.01
C THR A 855 -49.48 -57.25 4.04
N PRO A 856 -50.81 -57.09 3.70
CA PRO A 856 -51.52 -56.99 2.39
C PRO A 856 -52.72 -55.97 2.22
N THR A 857 -53.28 -55.89 0.98
CA THR A 857 -54.70 -55.60 0.55
C THR A 857 -55.33 -54.17 0.44
N SER A 858 -56.40 -54.10 -0.38
CA SER A 858 -57.04 -52.96 -1.12
C SER A 858 -58.35 -52.39 -0.46
N PRO A 859 -59.10 -51.36 -0.99
CA PRO A 859 -59.84 -51.41 -2.29
C PRO A 859 -60.19 -50.09 -3.08
N GLY A 860 -60.43 -50.21 -4.41
CA GLY A 860 -61.32 -49.37 -5.25
C GLY A 860 -60.84 -47.98 -5.75
N SER A 861 -61.25 -47.47 -6.92
CA SER A 861 -62.02 -48.04 -8.06
C SER A 861 -61.99 -47.16 -9.34
N SER A 862 -61.88 -47.78 -10.54
CA SER A 862 -62.23 -47.30 -11.91
C SER A 862 -61.70 -45.94 -12.44
N GLU A 863 -61.06 -45.78 -13.61
CA GLU A 863 -61.26 -46.31 -15.00
C GLU A 863 -62.31 -45.59 -15.88
N ALA A 864 -61.90 -45.36 -17.15
CA ALA A 864 -62.68 -45.57 -18.41
C ALA A 864 -63.94 -44.71 -18.69
N THR A 865 -64.47 -44.59 -19.93
CA THR A 865 -63.98 -44.51 -21.34
C THR A 865 -65.17 -43.88 -22.15
N ASN A 866 -65.37 -43.86 -23.49
CA ASN A 866 -64.70 -44.43 -24.68
C ASN A 866 -65.12 -43.68 -25.97
N GLU A 867 -64.53 -44.10 -27.12
CA GLU A 867 -65.11 -44.05 -28.49
C GLU A 867 -65.38 -42.68 -29.18
N ALA A 868 -65.42 -42.56 -30.52
CA ALA A 868 -64.77 -43.31 -31.62
C ALA A 868 -64.99 -42.58 -32.99
N GLU A 869 -64.39 -43.13 -34.05
CA GLU A 869 -64.76 -42.98 -35.49
C GLU A 869 -64.59 -41.60 -36.20
N ALA A 870 -64.37 -41.50 -37.52
CA ALA A 870 -63.82 -42.46 -38.52
C ALA A 870 -63.51 -41.75 -39.87
N SER A 871 -62.91 -42.52 -40.81
CA SER A 871 -62.89 -42.38 -42.29
C SER A 871 -61.66 -41.75 -43.00
N LYS A 872 -61.53 -42.12 -44.29
CA LYS A 872 -60.37 -42.16 -45.24
C LYS A 872 -60.96 -42.13 -46.69
N PRO A 873 -60.25 -42.39 -47.82
CA PRO A 873 -58.81 -42.60 -48.15
C PRO A 873 -58.25 -41.35 -48.91
N THR A 874 -57.25 -41.28 -49.81
CA THR A 874 -56.31 -42.16 -50.59
C THR A 874 -54.84 -41.82 -50.24
N THR A 875 -53.73 -42.42 -50.72
CA THR A 875 -53.31 -43.29 -51.86
C THR A 875 -53.15 -42.59 -53.23
N GLU A 876 -52.24 -43.02 -54.11
CA GLU A 876 -51.23 -44.10 -54.10
C GLU A 876 -49.80 -43.51 -54.26
N GLU A 877 -48.63 -44.11 -54.00
CA GLU A 877 -48.02 -45.18 -53.14
C GLU A 877 -46.46 -45.00 -53.29
N GLU A 878 -45.46 -45.71 -52.74
CA GLU A 878 -45.23 -46.96 -51.98
C GLU A 878 -43.88 -46.76 -51.18
N SER A 879 -43.29 -47.63 -50.34
CA SER A 879 -43.61 -48.98 -49.85
C SER A 879 -43.13 -49.24 -48.40
N MET A 880 -43.78 -50.23 -47.78
CA MET A 880 -43.67 -50.81 -46.42
C MET A 880 -42.24 -51.01 -45.85
N SER A 881 -41.96 -50.89 -44.54
CA SER A 881 -42.59 -51.47 -43.32
C SER A 881 -42.41 -53.01 -43.22
N SER A 882 -42.37 -53.68 -42.06
CA SER A 882 -42.71 -53.37 -40.64
C SER A 882 -42.20 -54.53 -39.73
N ILE A 883 -42.61 -54.60 -38.44
CA ILE A 883 -42.91 -55.81 -37.59
C ILE A 883 -42.07 -56.00 -36.29
N HIS A 884 -42.78 -56.34 -35.19
CA HIS A 884 -42.39 -56.90 -33.85
C HIS A 884 -41.41 -56.06 -32.97
N GLU A 885 -41.50 -56.02 -31.62
CA GLU A 885 -41.44 -57.09 -30.58
C GLU A 885 -40.12 -57.88 -30.68
N ASP A 886 -39.21 -57.82 -29.71
CA ASP A 886 -39.33 -58.43 -28.37
C ASP A 886 -38.26 -57.83 -27.41
N SER A 887 -38.17 -58.34 -26.19
CA SER A 887 -37.22 -57.92 -25.15
C SER A 887 -35.83 -58.59 -25.24
N LYS A 888 -34.75 -57.81 -25.02
CA LYS A 888 -33.52 -58.28 -24.35
C LYS A 888 -32.53 -57.18 -23.96
N GLU A 889 -31.60 -57.56 -23.07
CA GLU A 889 -30.47 -56.78 -22.56
C GLU A 889 -29.29 -56.79 -23.56
N GLU A 890 -28.49 -55.72 -23.61
CA GLU A 890 -27.02 -55.74 -23.40
C GLU A 890 -26.43 -54.31 -23.52
N ASP A 891 -25.25 -54.08 -22.96
CA ASP A 891 -24.63 -52.75 -22.80
C ASP A 891 -23.98 -52.18 -24.08
N GLY A 892 -23.83 -50.85 -24.14
CA GLY A 892 -23.13 -50.14 -25.22
C GLY A 892 -22.62 -48.76 -24.79
N GLU A 893 -21.38 -48.70 -24.32
CA GLU A 893 -20.65 -47.44 -24.05
C GLU A 893 -20.01 -46.91 -25.35
N GLU A 894 -20.21 -45.62 -25.69
CA GLU A 894 -19.36 -44.92 -26.66
C GLU A 894 -18.28 -44.11 -25.90
N ASP A 895 -17.03 -44.22 -26.38
CA ASP A 895 -15.80 -43.89 -25.64
C ASP A 895 -15.13 -42.59 -26.15
N SER A 896 -14.16 -42.12 -25.38
CA SER A 896 -13.33 -40.94 -25.54
C SER A 896 -12.71 -40.73 -26.93
N ASN A 897 -12.72 -39.47 -27.37
CA ASN A 897 -12.38 -39.02 -28.72
C ASN A 897 -10.86 -38.93 -28.99
N LEU A 898 -10.11 -39.99 -28.65
CA LEU A 898 -8.65 -40.11 -28.82
C LEU A 898 -8.29 -41.27 -29.77
N PRO A 899 -7.27 -41.11 -30.65
CA PRO A 899 -6.85 -42.19 -31.55
C PRO A 899 -6.22 -43.35 -30.77
N THR A 900 -6.69 -44.57 -31.04
CA THR A 900 -6.15 -45.80 -30.41
C THR A 900 -5.36 -46.66 -31.39
N PHE A 901 -4.29 -47.28 -30.90
CA PHE A 901 -3.38 -48.13 -31.65
C PHE A 901 -3.24 -49.52 -30.98
N PRO A 902 -2.92 -50.59 -31.73
CA PRO A 902 -2.61 -51.89 -31.15
C PRO A 902 -1.34 -51.85 -30.29
N TYR A 903 -1.28 -52.68 -29.26
CA TYR A 903 -0.16 -52.78 -28.30
C TYR A 903 1.21 -52.91 -28.98
N GLU A 904 1.29 -53.69 -30.06
CA GLU A 904 2.53 -53.95 -30.80
C GLU A 904 3.18 -52.67 -31.39
N ARG A 905 2.39 -51.64 -31.75
CA ARG A 905 2.93 -50.35 -32.21
C ARG A 905 3.31 -49.39 -31.07
N LEU A 906 2.87 -49.69 -29.84
CA LEU A 906 3.08 -48.86 -28.65
C LEU A 906 4.29 -49.29 -27.80
N LYS A 907 4.98 -50.36 -28.21
CA LYS A 907 6.24 -50.84 -27.61
C LYS A 907 7.40 -49.84 -27.80
N ILE A 908 8.50 -50.05 -27.09
CA ILE A 908 9.70 -49.19 -27.15
C ILE A 908 10.54 -49.51 -28.40
N ASP A 909 10.38 -50.73 -28.91
CA ASP A 909 11.17 -51.44 -29.92
C ASP A 909 10.33 -51.85 -31.16
N ALA A 910 9.18 -51.17 -31.39
CA ALA A 910 8.31 -51.42 -32.53
C ALA A 910 8.96 -50.97 -33.87
N GLU A 911 8.75 -51.74 -34.94
CA GLU A 911 9.27 -51.41 -36.29
C GLU A 911 8.54 -50.21 -36.95
N ASP A 912 7.33 -49.87 -36.49
CA ASP A 912 6.51 -48.76 -36.99
C ASP A 912 5.73 -48.09 -35.81
N PRO A 913 6.39 -47.22 -35.02
CA PRO A 913 5.75 -46.51 -33.90
C PRO A 913 4.97 -45.26 -34.36
N PRO A 914 3.84 -44.89 -33.71
CA PRO A 914 3.12 -43.65 -34.02
C PRO A 914 3.95 -42.40 -33.72
N SER A 915 3.90 -41.41 -34.62
CA SER A 915 4.66 -40.15 -34.54
C SER A 915 4.16 -39.19 -33.44
N ASP A 916 2.85 -39.16 -33.20
CA ASP A 916 2.19 -38.08 -32.47
C ASP A 916 1.50 -38.55 -31.17
N ILE A 917 2.24 -39.33 -30.35
CA ILE A 917 1.75 -39.84 -29.05
C ILE A 917 2.66 -39.46 -27.89
N ASP A 918 2.07 -39.20 -26.72
CA ASP A 918 2.81 -39.02 -25.47
C ASP A 918 3.39 -40.37 -25.01
N LEU A 919 4.70 -40.54 -25.19
CA LEU A 919 5.45 -41.76 -24.85
C LEU A 919 5.46 -42.08 -23.34
N THR A 920 5.01 -41.17 -22.47
CA THR A 920 4.80 -41.43 -21.04
C THR A 920 3.39 -41.96 -20.72
N LYS A 921 2.45 -41.88 -21.69
CA LYS A 921 1.04 -42.28 -21.54
C LYS A 921 0.61 -43.34 -22.56
N ARG A 922 1.53 -44.19 -23.04
CA ARG A 922 1.31 -45.24 -24.06
C ARG A 922 0.03 -46.04 -23.84
N GLU A 923 -0.25 -46.42 -22.61
CA GLU A 923 -1.43 -47.21 -22.20
C GLU A 923 -2.77 -46.50 -22.50
N ALA A 924 -2.81 -45.17 -22.47
CA ALA A 924 -4.01 -44.38 -22.82
C ALA A 924 -4.32 -44.42 -24.32
N TYR A 925 -3.29 -44.57 -25.17
CA TYR A 925 -3.43 -44.72 -26.63
C TYR A 925 -3.66 -46.16 -27.09
N MET A 926 -3.70 -47.13 -26.18
CA MET A 926 -3.96 -48.53 -26.52
C MET A 926 -5.45 -48.80 -26.75
N THR A 927 -5.77 -49.71 -27.67
CA THR A 927 -7.13 -50.24 -27.88
C THR A 927 -7.68 -50.91 -26.61
N SER A 928 -8.97 -50.74 -26.33
CA SER A 928 -9.60 -51.26 -25.10
C SER A 928 -9.63 -52.80 -25.03
N ALA A 929 -9.48 -53.49 -26.17
CA ALA A 929 -9.30 -54.94 -26.24
C ALA A 929 -7.89 -55.36 -25.76
N ASP A 930 -6.83 -54.84 -26.38
CA ASP A 930 -5.43 -55.11 -25.99
C ASP A 930 -5.18 -54.69 -24.53
N PHE A 931 -5.79 -53.61 -24.06
CA PHE A 931 -5.73 -53.18 -22.66
C PHE A 931 -6.26 -54.28 -21.73
N LYS A 932 -7.44 -54.83 -22.03
CA LYS A 932 -8.05 -55.90 -21.23
C LYS A 932 -7.26 -57.21 -21.31
N GLU A 933 -6.57 -57.48 -22.43
CA GLU A 933 -5.69 -58.64 -22.57
C GLU A 933 -4.37 -58.50 -21.78
N LYS A 934 -3.75 -57.31 -21.78
CA LYS A 934 -2.43 -57.11 -21.15
C LYS A 934 -2.48 -56.73 -19.67
N PHE A 935 -3.57 -56.10 -19.20
CA PHE A 935 -3.70 -55.57 -17.84
C PHE A 935 -4.85 -56.21 -17.04
N GLU A 936 -5.54 -57.21 -17.60
CA GLU A 936 -6.64 -57.99 -16.99
C GLU A 936 -7.84 -57.15 -16.46
N MET A 937 -7.90 -55.86 -16.77
CA MET A 937 -8.93 -54.91 -16.30
C MET A 937 -9.43 -54.00 -17.44
N THR A 938 -10.56 -53.32 -17.26
CA THR A 938 -11.09 -52.39 -18.28
C THR A 938 -10.36 -51.04 -18.23
N LYS A 939 -10.06 -50.49 -19.41
CA LYS A 939 -9.36 -49.19 -19.59
C LYS A 939 -10.01 -48.05 -18.80
N ILE A 940 -11.34 -48.00 -18.78
CA ILE A 940 -12.14 -47.02 -18.01
C ILE A 940 -11.86 -47.14 -16.50
N SER A 941 -11.80 -48.35 -15.95
CA SER A 941 -11.50 -48.55 -14.52
C SER A 941 -10.07 -48.16 -14.15
N ALA A 942 -9.10 -48.39 -15.04
CA ALA A 942 -7.71 -47.97 -14.83
C ALA A 942 -7.58 -46.44 -14.81
N LEU A 943 -8.14 -45.76 -15.82
CA LEU A 943 -8.18 -44.29 -15.89
C LEU A 943 -8.90 -43.68 -14.68
N SER A 944 -10.04 -44.24 -14.28
CA SER A 944 -10.78 -43.78 -13.10
C SER A 944 -10.04 -44.02 -11.78
N SER A 945 -9.08 -44.95 -11.71
CA SER A 945 -8.28 -45.20 -10.51
C SER A 945 -7.10 -44.24 -10.35
N MET A 946 -6.63 -43.62 -11.45
CA MET A 946 -5.56 -42.62 -11.42
C MET A 946 -6.06 -41.21 -11.03
N ALA A 947 -7.37 -41.00 -10.94
CA ALA A 947 -8.00 -39.71 -10.66
C ALA A 947 -8.75 -39.72 -9.30
N THR A 948 -8.01 -39.67 -8.18
CA THR A 948 -8.61 -39.66 -6.83
C THR A 948 -8.02 -38.62 -5.87
N GLU A 949 -8.35 -37.35 -6.11
CA GLU A 949 -8.77 -36.48 -5.01
C GLU A 949 -10.29 -36.27 -5.11
N ARG A 950 -10.99 -36.02 -4.00
CA ARG A 950 -12.43 -35.77 -4.02
C ARG A 950 -12.71 -34.36 -4.56
N PRO A 951 -13.78 -34.13 -5.35
CA PRO A 951 -14.20 -32.78 -5.70
C PRO A 951 -14.48 -31.99 -4.42
N PRO A 952 -14.01 -30.73 -4.30
CA PRO A 952 -14.06 -29.97 -3.05
C PRO A 952 -15.42 -29.27 -2.81
N PHE A 953 -16.47 -29.73 -3.47
CA PHE A 953 -17.79 -29.12 -3.46
C PHE A 953 -18.92 -30.16 -3.53
N GLU A 954 -20.09 -29.81 -3.01
CA GLU A 954 -21.28 -30.66 -2.94
C GLU A 954 -22.33 -30.18 -3.95
N LEU A 955 -22.69 -31.00 -4.94
CA LEU A 955 -23.81 -30.71 -5.85
C LEU A 955 -25.13 -31.09 -5.17
N ALA A 956 -26.08 -30.16 -5.13
CA ALA A 956 -27.36 -30.31 -4.47
C ALA A 956 -28.51 -29.69 -5.27
N LYS A 957 -29.74 -30.15 -5.03
CA LYS A 957 -30.95 -29.48 -5.53
C LYS A 957 -31.35 -28.35 -4.58
N GLY A 958 -31.50 -27.16 -5.14
CA GLY A 958 -31.94 -25.96 -4.46
C GLY A 958 -33.45 -25.72 -4.57
N LEU A 959 -33.85 -24.45 -4.35
CA LEU A 959 -35.24 -24.03 -4.47
C LEU A 959 -35.76 -24.28 -5.91
N ASN A 960 -37.02 -24.73 -5.99
CA ASN A 960 -37.70 -25.15 -7.23
C ASN A 960 -36.95 -26.22 -8.07
N GLY A 961 -36.02 -26.98 -7.46
CA GLY A 961 -35.31 -28.07 -8.13
C GLY A 961 -34.17 -27.65 -9.05
N LEU A 962 -33.77 -26.37 -9.02
CA LEU A 962 -32.58 -25.87 -9.71
C LEU A 962 -31.30 -26.46 -9.08
N ASP A 963 -30.30 -26.75 -9.89
CA ASP A 963 -29.00 -27.24 -9.40
C ASP A 963 -28.18 -26.12 -8.78
N LYS A 964 -27.60 -26.43 -7.60
CA LYS A 964 -26.67 -25.56 -6.89
C LYS A 964 -25.46 -26.35 -6.38
N ILE A 965 -24.35 -25.67 -6.25
CA ILE A 965 -23.10 -26.18 -5.70
C ILE A 965 -22.86 -25.51 -4.35
N VAL A 966 -22.49 -26.31 -3.35
CA VAL A 966 -22.18 -25.84 -1.99
C VAL A 966 -20.70 -26.02 -1.72
N LEU A 967 -20.00 -24.89 -1.52
CA LEU A 967 -18.62 -24.85 -1.06
C LEU A 967 -18.60 -24.95 0.47
N ARG A 968 -17.71 -25.77 1.03
CA ARG A 968 -17.57 -25.97 2.48
C ARG A 968 -16.11 -26.15 2.84
N GLU A 969 -15.66 -25.45 3.87
CA GLU A 969 -14.30 -25.60 4.39
C GLU A 969 -14.27 -25.97 5.89
N SER A 970 -15.25 -25.48 6.65
CA SER A 970 -15.48 -25.88 8.04
C SER A 970 -16.93 -26.30 8.26
N ARG A 971 -17.31 -26.64 9.51
CA ARG A 971 -18.70 -27.03 9.83
C ARG A 971 -19.71 -25.88 9.76
N SER A 972 -19.28 -24.64 9.53
CA SER A 972 -20.12 -23.44 9.49
C SER A 972 -19.82 -22.53 8.29
N ARG A 973 -18.54 -22.29 7.96
CA ARG A 973 -18.14 -21.55 6.74
C ARG A 973 -18.65 -22.27 5.50
N SER A 974 -19.48 -21.61 4.70
CA SER A 974 -20.03 -22.16 3.46
C SER A 974 -20.49 -21.08 2.48
N ALA A 975 -20.57 -21.44 1.20
CA ALA A 975 -21.18 -20.62 0.16
C ALA A 975 -22.04 -21.47 -0.78
N GLU A 976 -23.12 -20.91 -1.33
CA GLU A 976 -24.01 -21.61 -2.29
C GLU A 976 -24.04 -20.86 -3.62
N VAL A 977 -23.80 -21.59 -4.72
CA VAL A 977 -23.76 -21.08 -6.10
C VAL A 977 -24.75 -21.85 -6.95
N TYR A 978 -25.79 -21.21 -7.48
CA TYR A 978 -26.72 -21.87 -8.41
C TYR A 978 -26.08 -21.93 -9.81
N LEU A 979 -26.19 -23.08 -10.49
CA LEU A 979 -25.73 -23.21 -11.89
C LEU A 979 -26.56 -22.34 -12.83
N TYR A 980 -27.81 -22.04 -12.46
CA TYR A 980 -28.57 -20.97 -13.10
C TYR A 980 -27.99 -19.60 -12.72
N GLY A 981 -27.43 -18.91 -13.71
CA GLY A 981 -26.80 -17.60 -13.61
C GLY A 981 -25.39 -17.58 -13.02
N ALA A 982 -24.78 -18.74 -12.73
CA ALA A 982 -23.59 -18.88 -11.87
C ALA A 982 -23.72 -18.08 -10.55
N HIS A 983 -24.94 -18.07 -10.02
CA HIS A 983 -25.43 -17.04 -9.11
C HIS A 983 -25.10 -17.43 -7.67
N VAL A 984 -24.20 -16.70 -7.01
CA VAL A 984 -23.90 -16.91 -5.59
C VAL A 984 -25.07 -16.38 -4.75
N THR A 985 -25.82 -17.25 -4.09
CA THR A 985 -27.03 -16.89 -3.33
C THR A 985 -26.85 -16.88 -1.81
N SER A 986 -25.74 -17.44 -1.32
CA SER A 986 -25.46 -17.52 0.12
C SER A 986 -23.95 -17.53 0.36
N TRP A 987 -23.52 -16.86 1.42
CA TRP A 987 -22.15 -16.84 1.93
C TRP A 987 -22.21 -16.66 3.44
N LYS A 988 -21.68 -17.63 4.18
CA LYS A 988 -21.83 -17.73 5.63
C LYS A 988 -20.49 -17.72 6.35
N ASN A 989 -20.41 -16.91 7.40
CA ASN A 989 -19.23 -16.85 8.28
C ASN A 989 -19.15 -18.07 9.21
N GLU A 990 -18.11 -18.10 10.05
CA GLU A 990 -17.89 -19.19 11.02
C GLU A 990 -18.99 -19.34 12.10
N ASN A 991 -19.85 -18.34 12.27
CA ASN A 991 -21.03 -18.40 13.15
C ASN A 991 -22.29 -18.88 12.42
N GLY A 992 -22.22 -19.12 11.10
CA GLY A 992 -23.36 -19.45 10.25
C GLY A 992 -24.26 -18.26 9.89
N GLU A 993 -23.83 -17.02 10.19
CA GLU A 993 -24.56 -15.82 9.80
C GLU A 993 -24.50 -15.61 8.29
N GLU A 994 -25.64 -15.25 7.68
CA GLU A 994 -25.74 -14.95 6.26
C GLU A 994 -25.24 -13.53 5.95
N LEU A 995 -24.27 -13.44 5.03
CA LEU A 995 -23.56 -12.22 4.66
C LEU A 995 -24.12 -11.59 3.36
N LEU A 996 -24.75 -12.39 2.49
CA LEU A 996 -25.41 -11.90 1.29
C LEU A 996 -26.91 -11.71 1.54
N TYR A 997 -27.47 -10.59 1.09
CA TYR A 997 -28.92 -10.40 1.13
C TYR A 997 -29.58 -11.17 0.00
N LEU A 998 -30.67 -11.88 0.31
CA LEU A 998 -31.57 -12.45 -0.68
C LEU A 998 -33.01 -11.97 -0.41
N SER A 999 -33.78 -11.65 -1.46
CA SER A 999 -35.10 -11.05 -1.23
C SER A 999 -36.13 -12.03 -0.68
N SER A 1000 -36.98 -11.52 0.21
CA SER A 1000 -38.19 -12.20 0.70
C SER A 1000 -39.17 -12.58 -0.41
N LYS A 1001 -39.09 -11.96 -1.60
CA LYS A 1001 -39.86 -12.30 -2.81
C LYS A 1001 -39.03 -12.87 -3.97
N ALA A 1002 -37.79 -13.33 -3.72
CA ALA A 1002 -36.89 -13.80 -4.78
C ALA A 1002 -37.48 -14.97 -5.59
N ILE A 1003 -37.55 -14.81 -6.91
CA ILE A 1003 -38.16 -15.81 -7.82
C ILE A 1003 -37.08 -16.76 -8.36
N PHE A 1004 -36.94 -17.92 -7.74
CA PHE A 1004 -36.10 -19.03 -8.22
C PHE A 1004 -36.75 -19.76 -9.42
N LYS A 1005 -37.03 -19.05 -10.53
CA LYS A 1005 -37.64 -19.65 -11.72
C LYS A 1005 -37.14 -19.00 -13.03
N PRO A 1006 -36.38 -19.74 -13.86
CA PRO A 1006 -36.01 -19.31 -15.19
C PRO A 1006 -37.23 -18.94 -16.05
N PRO A 1007 -37.11 -17.98 -16.99
CA PRO A 1007 -35.90 -17.23 -17.35
C PRO A 1007 -35.69 -15.93 -16.52
N LYS A 1008 -36.34 -15.76 -15.36
CA LYS A 1008 -36.09 -14.59 -14.49
C LYS A 1008 -34.77 -14.78 -13.71
N PRO A 1009 -33.97 -13.72 -13.48
CA PRO A 1009 -32.82 -13.78 -12.59
C PRO A 1009 -33.26 -13.86 -11.13
N ILE A 1010 -32.41 -14.40 -10.25
CA ILE A 1010 -32.64 -14.43 -8.80
C ILE A 1010 -32.37 -13.02 -8.22
N ARG A 1011 -33.20 -12.56 -7.27
CA ARG A 1011 -33.04 -11.24 -6.63
C ARG A 1011 -32.26 -11.34 -5.33
N GLY A 1012 -31.15 -10.60 -5.23
CA GLY A 1012 -30.18 -10.73 -4.13
C GLY A 1012 -28.99 -11.60 -4.51
N GLY A 1013 -28.05 -11.81 -3.60
CA GLY A 1013 -26.82 -12.59 -3.84
C GLY A 1013 -25.81 -11.83 -4.70
N ILE A 1014 -25.17 -12.51 -5.65
CA ILE A 1014 -24.23 -11.93 -6.63
C ILE A 1014 -24.61 -12.32 -8.06
N PRO A 1015 -25.65 -11.71 -8.67
CA PRO A 1015 -25.91 -11.83 -10.09
C PRO A 1015 -24.78 -11.20 -10.94
N LEU A 1016 -24.54 -11.80 -12.10
CA LEU A 1016 -23.51 -11.38 -13.06
C LEU A 1016 -24.13 -10.48 -14.14
N CYS A 1017 -23.64 -9.25 -14.26
CA CYS A 1017 -24.02 -8.34 -15.35
C CYS A 1017 -23.03 -8.51 -16.51
N PHE A 1018 -23.44 -9.21 -17.58
CA PHE A 1018 -22.66 -9.38 -18.80
C PHE A 1018 -23.60 -9.72 -19.98
N PRO A 1019 -23.36 -9.19 -21.20
CA PRO A 1019 -22.28 -8.28 -21.61
C PRO A 1019 -22.66 -6.78 -21.50
N GLN A 1020 -23.71 -6.46 -20.75
CA GLN A 1020 -24.22 -5.11 -20.57
C GLN A 1020 -24.46 -4.83 -19.09
N PHE A 1021 -24.15 -3.63 -18.61
CA PHE A 1021 -24.64 -3.12 -17.34
C PHE A 1021 -25.92 -2.29 -17.55
N SER A 1022 -26.94 -2.50 -16.70
CA SER A 1022 -28.22 -1.77 -16.77
C SER A 1022 -28.79 -1.74 -18.20
N ASN A 1023 -29.38 -0.61 -18.61
CA ASN A 1023 -29.97 -0.38 -19.93
C ASN A 1023 -29.02 0.40 -20.88
N LEU A 1024 -27.70 0.23 -20.73
CA LEU A 1024 -26.70 1.04 -21.45
C LEU A 1024 -26.41 0.60 -22.90
N GLY A 1025 -27.25 -0.26 -23.46
CA GLY A 1025 -27.14 -0.77 -24.82
C GLY A 1025 -28.42 -1.46 -25.29
N ALA A 1026 -28.35 -2.19 -26.40
CA ALA A 1026 -29.50 -2.78 -27.07
C ALA A 1026 -29.99 -4.12 -26.48
N LEU A 1027 -29.27 -4.69 -25.50
CA LEU A 1027 -29.63 -5.96 -24.87
C LEU A 1027 -30.56 -5.77 -23.67
N GLU A 1028 -31.08 -6.87 -23.13
CA GLU A 1028 -31.87 -6.87 -21.90
C GLU A 1028 -31.09 -6.26 -20.72
N SER A 1029 -31.83 -5.75 -19.73
CA SER A 1029 -31.26 -5.02 -18.60
C SER A 1029 -30.24 -5.88 -17.84
N HIS A 1030 -29.00 -5.37 -17.70
CA HIS A 1030 -27.83 -6.07 -17.17
C HIS A 1030 -27.37 -7.32 -17.95
N GLY A 1031 -27.81 -7.48 -19.20
CA GLY A 1031 -27.42 -8.60 -20.06
C GLY A 1031 -27.95 -9.97 -19.59
N PHE A 1032 -27.49 -11.00 -20.28
CA PHE A 1032 -28.09 -12.34 -20.23
C PHE A 1032 -27.34 -13.36 -19.37
N ALA A 1033 -26.11 -13.10 -18.91
CA ALA A 1033 -25.29 -14.12 -18.21
C ALA A 1033 -25.96 -14.70 -16.95
N ARG A 1034 -26.67 -13.85 -16.20
CA ARG A 1034 -27.52 -14.21 -15.04
C ARG A 1034 -28.83 -14.94 -15.38
N ASN A 1035 -29.16 -15.03 -16.67
CA ASN A 1035 -30.38 -15.64 -17.23
C ASN A 1035 -30.06 -16.91 -18.06
N ARG A 1036 -28.88 -17.52 -17.87
CA ARG A 1036 -28.45 -18.75 -18.55
C ARG A 1036 -28.07 -19.83 -17.53
N PHE A 1037 -28.12 -21.09 -17.93
CA PHE A 1037 -27.48 -22.15 -17.18
C PHE A 1037 -25.99 -22.19 -17.51
N TRP A 1038 -25.17 -22.42 -16.48
CA TRP A 1038 -23.72 -22.56 -16.57
C TRP A 1038 -23.33 -24.02 -16.33
N GLU A 1039 -22.27 -24.45 -17.00
CA GLU A 1039 -21.66 -25.77 -16.82
C GLU A 1039 -20.54 -25.69 -15.77
N VAL A 1040 -20.17 -26.82 -15.17
CA VAL A 1040 -18.92 -26.93 -14.41
C VAL A 1040 -17.78 -27.15 -15.40
N ASP A 1041 -16.73 -26.34 -15.36
CA ASP A 1041 -15.56 -26.57 -16.23
C ASP A 1041 -14.75 -27.76 -15.68
N ALA A 1042 -14.78 -28.87 -16.41
CA ALA A 1042 -14.05 -30.10 -16.06
C ALA A 1042 -12.54 -30.03 -16.36
N SER A 1043 -12.08 -29.01 -17.08
CA SER A 1043 -10.69 -28.81 -17.47
C SER A 1043 -10.28 -27.33 -17.34
N PRO A 1044 -10.40 -26.72 -16.15
CA PRO A 1044 -10.13 -25.30 -15.97
C PRO A 1044 -8.64 -25.00 -16.19
N PRO A 1045 -8.27 -23.96 -16.98
CA PRO A 1045 -6.88 -23.57 -17.14
C PRO A 1045 -6.26 -23.17 -15.79
N PRO A 1046 -4.99 -23.51 -15.51
CA PRO A 1046 -4.38 -23.29 -14.21
C PRO A 1046 -4.42 -21.82 -13.79
N LEU A 1047 -4.90 -21.58 -12.57
CA LEU A 1047 -4.93 -20.29 -11.91
C LEU A 1047 -3.97 -20.32 -10.72
N PRO A 1048 -3.19 -19.25 -10.46
CA PRO A 1048 -2.31 -19.19 -9.29
C PRO A 1048 -3.14 -19.17 -8.00
N THR A 1049 -3.09 -20.27 -7.24
CA THR A 1049 -3.79 -20.42 -5.97
C THR A 1049 -2.95 -19.88 -4.82
N ASN A 1050 -3.21 -18.63 -4.42
CA ASN A 1050 -2.65 -18.06 -3.18
C ASN A 1050 -3.37 -18.54 -1.91
N SER A 1051 -4.56 -19.14 -2.05
CA SER A 1051 -5.35 -19.68 -0.95
C SER A 1051 -4.91 -21.12 -0.59
N ALA A 1052 -4.71 -21.39 0.71
CA ALA A 1052 -4.47 -22.75 1.23
C ALA A 1052 -5.73 -23.64 1.26
N SER A 1053 -6.89 -23.08 0.88
CA SER A 1053 -8.15 -23.78 0.75
C SER A 1053 -8.29 -24.48 -0.61
N ASN A 1054 -8.84 -25.69 -0.57
CA ASN A 1054 -9.29 -26.41 -1.78
C ASN A 1054 -10.74 -26.06 -2.16
N ALA A 1055 -11.49 -25.29 -1.36
CA ALA A 1055 -12.95 -25.13 -1.49
C ALA A 1055 -13.37 -24.15 -2.62
N PHE A 1056 -13.18 -24.56 -3.88
CA PHE A 1056 -13.58 -23.79 -5.06
C PHE A 1056 -14.37 -24.61 -6.09
N VAL A 1057 -15.01 -23.90 -7.03
CA VAL A 1057 -15.61 -24.45 -8.25
C VAL A 1057 -15.27 -23.54 -9.44
N ASP A 1058 -14.99 -24.14 -10.58
CA ASP A 1058 -14.89 -23.44 -11.87
C ASP A 1058 -16.17 -23.70 -12.69
N LEU A 1059 -16.78 -22.62 -13.18
CA LEU A 1059 -17.97 -22.64 -14.02
C LEU A 1059 -17.67 -22.04 -15.39
N ILE A 1060 -18.39 -22.45 -16.43
CA ILE A 1060 -18.27 -21.89 -17.78
C ILE A 1060 -19.63 -21.63 -18.44
N LEU A 1061 -19.71 -20.50 -19.14
CA LEU A 1061 -20.78 -20.13 -20.06
C LEU A 1061 -20.18 -19.97 -21.47
N ARG A 1062 -20.87 -20.57 -22.44
CA ARG A 1062 -20.62 -20.43 -23.88
C ARG A 1062 -21.91 -19.93 -24.55
N PRO A 1063 -21.84 -19.22 -25.69
CA PRO A 1063 -23.03 -18.75 -26.40
C PRO A 1063 -23.91 -19.91 -26.88
N THR A 1064 -25.21 -19.81 -26.66
CA THR A 1064 -26.21 -20.63 -27.35
C THR A 1064 -26.58 -20.02 -28.71
N GLU A 1065 -27.32 -20.76 -29.55
CA GLU A 1065 -27.85 -20.19 -30.79
C GLU A 1065 -28.73 -18.95 -30.57
N ASP A 1066 -29.47 -18.88 -29.46
CA ASP A 1066 -30.32 -17.73 -29.13
C ASP A 1066 -29.53 -16.53 -28.61
N ASP A 1067 -28.38 -16.77 -27.98
CA ASP A 1067 -27.42 -15.71 -27.66
C ASP A 1067 -26.82 -15.14 -28.95
N LEU A 1068 -26.39 -15.98 -29.89
CA LEU A 1068 -25.86 -15.51 -31.19
C LEU A 1068 -26.88 -14.76 -32.05
N LYS A 1069 -28.19 -15.00 -31.87
CA LYS A 1069 -29.27 -14.22 -32.51
C LYS A 1069 -29.44 -12.81 -31.93
N THR A 1070 -29.00 -12.57 -30.70
CA THR A 1070 -29.20 -11.29 -29.98
C THR A 1070 -27.89 -10.50 -29.77
N TRP A 1071 -26.78 -11.19 -29.56
CA TRP A 1071 -25.42 -10.66 -29.47
C TRP A 1071 -24.49 -11.55 -30.32
N PRO A 1072 -24.25 -11.20 -31.60
CA PRO A 1072 -23.66 -12.11 -32.60
C PRO A 1072 -22.14 -12.23 -32.49
N TYR A 1073 -21.66 -12.68 -31.33
CA TYR A 1073 -20.25 -12.83 -31.00
C TYR A 1073 -20.00 -14.13 -30.23
N ASN A 1074 -18.94 -14.83 -30.59
CA ASN A 1074 -18.47 -16.03 -29.89
C ASN A 1074 -17.55 -15.64 -28.72
N PHE A 1075 -17.83 -16.21 -27.56
CA PHE A 1075 -17.06 -15.99 -26.34
C PHE A 1075 -16.93 -17.28 -25.52
N GLU A 1076 -15.95 -17.33 -24.64
CA GLU A 1076 -15.98 -18.20 -23.45
C GLU A 1076 -15.94 -17.30 -22.22
N TYR A 1077 -16.90 -17.46 -21.31
CA TYR A 1077 -16.87 -16.81 -19.99
C TYR A 1077 -16.70 -17.90 -18.93
N ARG A 1078 -15.50 -17.99 -18.34
CA ARG A 1078 -15.19 -18.80 -17.16
C ARG A 1078 -15.32 -17.98 -15.88
N LEU A 1079 -15.84 -18.59 -14.82
CA LEU A 1079 -15.93 -18.02 -13.48
C LEU A 1079 -15.40 -19.04 -12.46
N ARG A 1080 -14.33 -18.70 -11.73
CA ARG A 1080 -14.00 -19.40 -10.47
C ARG A 1080 -14.76 -18.75 -9.32
N VAL A 1081 -15.43 -19.55 -8.51
CA VAL A 1081 -15.92 -19.15 -7.17
C VAL A 1081 -15.15 -19.96 -6.14
N ALA A 1082 -14.50 -19.28 -5.18
CA ALA A 1082 -13.69 -19.91 -4.15
C ALA A 1082 -14.02 -19.34 -2.77
N LEU A 1083 -14.12 -20.23 -1.77
CA LEU A 1083 -14.18 -19.90 -0.36
C LEU A 1083 -12.79 -20.15 0.25
N GLY A 1084 -12.24 -19.18 0.96
CA GLY A 1084 -10.94 -19.29 1.63
C GLY A 1084 -11.04 -19.57 3.13
N SER A 1085 -9.89 -19.85 3.76
CA SER A 1085 -9.82 -20.49 5.08
C SER A 1085 -10.36 -19.63 6.22
N GLU A 1086 -10.21 -18.31 6.10
CA GLU A 1086 -10.71 -17.34 7.08
C GLU A 1086 -12.19 -16.99 6.80
N GLY A 1087 -12.71 -17.42 5.65
CA GLY A 1087 -14.10 -17.30 5.22
C GLY A 1087 -14.32 -16.25 4.13
N GLU A 1088 -13.25 -15.73 3.53
CA GLU A 1088 -13.29 -14.83 2.39
C GLU A 1088 -13.87 -15.51 1.14
N LEU A 1089 -14.66 -14.77 0.35
CA LEU A 1089 -15.29 -15.25 -0.87
C LEU A 1089 -14.67 -14.56 -2.08
N THR A 1090 -13.97 -15.31 -2.93
CA THR A 1090 -13.38 -14.83 -4.18
C THR A 1090 -14.21 -15.27 -5.38
N LEU A 1091 -14.54 -14.33 -6.27
CA LEU A 1091 -15.04 -14.57 -7.62
C LEU A 1091 -14.00 -14.10 -8.64
N THR A 1092 -13.62 -14.93 -9.61
CA THR A 1092 -12.68 -14.55 -10.69
C THR A 1092 -13.28 -14.89 -12.05
N SER A 1093 -13.66 -13.86 -12.79
CA SER A 1093 -14.19 -13.93 -14.14
C SER A 1093 -13.06 -13.83 -15.15
N ARG A 1094 -13.12 -14.67 -16.20
CA ARG A 1094 -12.24 -14.65 -17.37
C ARG A 1094 -13.10 -14.75 -18.61
N ILE A 1095 -13.06 -13.72 -19.45
CA ILE A 1095 -13.94 -13.58 -20.62
C ILE A 1095 -13.05 -13.48 -21.85
N ARG A 1096 -13.14 -14.48 -22.74
CA ARG A 1096 -12.32 -14.59 -23.94
C ARG A 1096 -13.15 -14.38 -25.19
N ASN A 1097 -12.63 -13.62 -26.15
CA ASN A 1097 -13.22 -13.53 -27.49
C ASN A 1097 -12.76 -14.73 -28.33
N THR A 1098 -13.72 -15.53 -28.81
CA THR A 1098 -13.47 -16.74 -29.60
C THR A 1098 -14.00 -16.64 -31.04
N ASN A 1099 -14.23 -15.42 -31.55
CA ASN A 1099 -14.62 -15.18 -32.93
C ASN A 1099 -13.55 -15.66 -33.93
N SER A 1100 -13.89 -16.64 -34.75
CA SER A 1100 -13.08 -17.10 -35.89
C SER A 1100 -13.10 -16.15 -37.09
N ASP A 1101 -14.01 -15.18 -37.12
CA ASP A 1101 -14.23 -14.24 -38.25
C ASP A 1101 -13.43 -12.93 -38.15
N GLY A 1102 -12.55 -12.80 -37.15
CA GLY A 1102 -11.70 -11.64 -36.97
C GLY A 1102 -12.33 -10.48 -36.17
N LYS A 1103 -13.60 -10.56 -35.74
CA LYS A 1103 -14.27 -9.41 -35.12
C LYS A 1103 -13.93 -9.22 -33.63
N PRO A 1104 -13.56 -8.00 -33.20
CA PRO A 1104 -13.61 -7.64 -31.79
C PRO A 1104 -15.06 -7.50 -31.31
N PHE A 1105 -15.27 -7.63 -29.99
CA PHE A 1105 -16.51 -7.23 -29.34
C PHE A 1105 -16.25 -6.33 -28.15
N THR A 1106 -17.28 -5.57 -27.75
CA THR A 1106 -17.24 -4.61 -26.64
C THR A 1106 -18.35 -4.93 -25.65
N PHE A 1107 -18.06 -4.88 -24.35
CA PHE A 1107 -19.00 -5.20 -23.27
C PHE A 1107 -18.81 -4.29 -22.05
N THR A 1108 -19.81 -4.28 -21.16
CA THR A 1108 -19.71 -3.74 -19.79
C THR A 1108 -19.99 -4.85 -18.79
N PHE A 1109 -19.47 -4.71 -17.57
CA PHE A 1109 -19.45 -5.79 -16.58
C PHE A 1109 -19.78 -5.28 -15.17
N ALA A 1110 -20.48 -6.09 -14.36
CA ALA A 1110 -20.54 -5.89 -12.91
C ALA A 1110 -20.83 -7.19 -12.13
N TYR A 1111 -20.16 -7.34 -10.98
CA TYR A 1111 -20.59 -8.26 -9.92
C TYR A 1111 -21.62 -7.54 -9.03
N HIS A 1112 -22.89 -7.82 -9.26
CA HIS A 1112 -24.01 -7.05 -8.70
C HIS A 1112 -24.32 -7.48 -7.25
N THR A 1113 -23.38 -7.23 -6.35
CA THR A 1113 -23.32 -7.84 -5.01
C THR A 1113 -24.31 -7.19 -4.03
N TYR A 1114 -25.23 -7.99 -3.49
CA TYR A 1114 -26.17 -7.57 -2.45
C TYR A 1114 -25.68 -8.02 -1.06
N PHE A 1115 -25.36 -7.07 -0.19
CA PHE A 1115 -24.97 -7.34 1.20
C PHE A 1115 -26.20 -7.40 2.11
N SER A 1116 -26.21 -8.41 2.99
CA SER A 1116 -27.11 -8.49 4.15
C SER A 1116 -26.62 -7.48 5.17
N VAL A 1117 -27.44 -6.51 5.56
CA VAL A 1117 -27.10 -5.47 6.55
C VAL A 1117 -28.10 -5.46 7.71
N SER A 1118 -27.79 -4.70 8.77
CA SER A 1118 -28.64 -4.54 9.96
C SER A 1118 -29.88 -3.67 9.69
N ASP A 1119 -29.71 -2.34 9.70
CA ASP A 1119 -30.64 -1.38 9.13
C ASP A 1119 -29.83 -0.40 8.25
N ILE A 1120 -30.36 -0.03 7.10
CA ILE A 1120 -29.73 0.87 6.12
C ILE A 1120 -29.41 2.25 6.71
N SER A 1121 -30.08 2.68 7.79
CA SER A 1121 -29.71 3.91 8.52
C SER A 1121 -28.44 3.76 9.37
N GLU A 1122 -28.12 2.55 9.82
CA GLU A 1122 -26.92 2.22 10.62
C GLU A 1122 -25.76 1.74 9.74
N VAL A 1123 -25.86 1.97 8.42
CA VAL A 1123 -24.91 1.54 7.40
C VAL A 1123 -24.33 2.74 6.66
N ARG A 1124 -23.04 2.68 6.37
CA ARG A 1124 -22.37 3.63 5.47
C ARG A 1124 -21.30 2.96 4.63
N VAL A 1125 -21.05 3.50 3.44
CA VAL A 1125 -19.97 3.05 2.55
C VAL A 1125 -18.83 4.07 2.60
N GLU A 1126 -17.61 3.56 2.78
CA GLU A 1126 -16.38 4.34 2.84
C GLU A 1126 -15.38 3.87 1.77
N GLY A 1127 -14.58 4.80 1.24
CA GLY A 1127 -13.70 4.60 0.08
C GLY A 1127 -14.26 5.14 -1.24
N LEU A 1128 -15.33 5.95 -1.20
CA LEU A 1128 -15.95 6.55 -2.41
C LEU A 1128 -16.09 8.08 -2.31
N GLU A 1129 -15.41 8.67 -1.32
CA GLU A 1129 -15.39 10.11 -1.02
C GLU A 1129 -14.65 10.87 -2.13
N THR A 1130 -15.06 12.10 -2.43
CA THR A 1130 -14.41 12.98 -3.43
C THR A 1130 -14.37 12.47 -4.88
N LEU A 1131 -14.92 11.28 -5.16
CA LEU A 1131 -14.95 10.70 -6.51
C LEU A 1131 -16.09 11.25 -7.37
N ASP A 1132 -15.86 11.30 -8.69
CA ASP A 1132 -16.91 11.53 -9.67
C ASP A 1132 -17.88 10.32 -9.71
N TYR A 1133 -19.17 10.59 -9.77
CA TYR A 1133 -20.22 9.60 -10.02
C TYR A 1133 -21.24 10.09 -11.05
N LEU A 1134 -21.89 9.13 -11.71
CA LEU A 1134 -23.05 9.36 -12.58
C LEU A 1134 -24.31 8.97 -11.81
N ASP A 1135 -25.25 9.89 -11.72
CA ASP A 1135 -26.52 9.68 -11.02
C ASP A 1135 -27.57 9.14 -11.99
N ASN A 1136 -27.91 7.85 -11.89
CA ASN A 1136 -28.93 7.22 -12.74
C ASN A 1136 -30.34 7.79 -12.49
N LEU A 1137 -30.61 8.36 -11.30
CA LEU A 1137 -31.87 9.04 -10.98
C LEU A 1137 -31.95 10.43 -11.64
N LYS A 1138 -30.81 10.98 -12.08
CA LYS A 1138 -30.69 12.24 -12.84
C LYS A 1138 -30.12 12.04 -14.25
N ASN A 1139 -30.57 11.00 -14.95
CA ASN A 1139 -30.20 10.71 -16.36
C ASN A 1139 -28.69 10.56 -16.62
N ARG A 1140 -27.91 10.07 -15.64
CA ARG A 1140 -26.43 10.00 -15.67
C ARG A 1140 -25.74 11.38 -15.76
N GLU A 1141 -26.38 12.44 -15.25
CA GLU A 1141 -25.66 13.68 -14.94
C GLU A 1141 -24.53 13.38 -13.95
N ARG A 1142 -23.37 14.01 -14.17
CA ARG A 1142 -22.14 13.76 -13.42
C ARG A 1142 -22.01 14.74 -12.26
N PHE A 1143 -21.75 14.19 -11.08
CA PHE A 1143 -21.47 14.93 -9.85
C PHE A 1143 -20.18 14.40 -9.23
N THR A 1144 -19.66 15.11 -8.24
CA THR A 1144 -18.53 14.65 -7.41
C THR A 1144 -19.05 14.47 -5.98
N GLU A 1145 -18.66 13.40 -5.29
CA GLU A 1145 -19.12 13.13 -3.92
C GLU A 1145 -18.46 14.08 -2.91
N GLN A 1146 -19.21 14.52 -1.91
CA GLN A 1146 -18.77 15.57 -0.97
C GLN A 1146 -18.93 15.20 0.52
N GLY A 1147 -19.51 14.04 0.83
CA GLY A 1147 -19.54 13.49 2.19
C GLY A 1147 -18.28 12.68 2.52
N ASP A 1148 -17.92 12.63 3.81
CA ASP A 1148 -16.81 11.82 4.34
C ASP A 1148 -17.12 10.30 4.36
N ALA A 1149 -18.37 9.94 4.07
CA ALA A 1149 -18.86 8.58 3.80
C ALA A 1149 -20.22 8.70 3.06
N ILE A 1150 -20.64 7.65 2.35
CA ILE A 1150 -21.98 7.56 1.77
C ILE A 1150 -22.95 7.02 2.82
N THR A 1151 -23.92 7.86 3.23
CA THR A 1151 -25.07 7.47 4.07
C THR A 1151 -26.37 7.45 3.26
N PHE A 1152 -27.42 6.87 3.83
CA PHE A 1152 -28.66 6.55 3.12
C PHE A 1152 -29.90 7.21 3.77
N GLU A 1153 -30.40 8.27 3.13
CA GLU A 1153 -31.65 8.96 3.52
C GLU A 1153 -32.74 8.89 2.43
N SER A 1154 -32.42 8.32 1.26
CA SER A 1154 -33.30 8.27 0.09
C SER A 1154 -32.90 7.17 -0.90
N GLU A 1155 -33.65 7.02 -1.98
CA GLU A 1155 -33.27 6.17 -3.13
C GLU A 1155 -31.91 6.63 -3.69
N ILE A 1156 -31.02 5.68 -3.98
CA ILE A 1156 -29.68 5.93 -4.52
C ILE A 1156 -29.39 4.95 -5.64
N ASP A 1157 -28.87 5.46 -6.76
CA ASP A 1157 -28.47 4.69 -7.93
C ASP A 1157 -27.30 5.44 -8.60
N LYS A 1158 -26.09 5.25 -8.05
CA LYS A 1158 -24.89 6.01 -8.42
C LYS A 1158 -23.80 5.08 -8.96
N ILE A 1159 -23.28 5.39 -10.15
CA ILE A 1159 -22.11 4.74 -10.74
C ILE A 1159 -20.89 5.62 -10.44
N TYR A 1160 -20.10 5.25 -9.44
CA TYR A 1160 -18.84 5.90 -9.07
C TYR A 1160 -17.72 5.48 -10.05
N LEU A 1161 -16.91 6.43 -10.48
CA LEU A 1161 -15.97 6.30 -11.59
C LEU A 1161 -14.52 6.21 -11.10
N SER A 1162 -13.71 5.33 -11.71
CA SER A 1162 -12.26 5.22 -11.38
C SER A 1162 -11.99 5.01 -9.88
N THR A 1163 -12.76 4.10 -9.29
CA THR A 1163 -12.87 3.81 -7.86
C THR A 1163 -11.73 2.91 -7.35
N PRO A 1164 -11.40 2.93 -6.04
CA PRO A 1164 -10.33 2.13 -5.45
C PRO A 1164 -10.37 0.63 -5.76
N THR A 1165 -9.23 -0.02 -5.58
CA THR A 1165 -9.12 -1.48 -5.46
C THR A 1165 -9.87 -2.02 -4.22
N LYS A 1166 -10.09 -1.20 -3.18
CA LYS A 1166 -10.77 -1.54 -1.92
C LYS A 1166 -11.87 -0.54 -1.54
N ILE A 1167 -13.09 -1.02 -1.32
CA ILE A 1167 -14.24 -0.29 -0.75
C ILE A 1167 -14.65 -0.99 0.56
N ALA A 1168 -15.22 -0.28 1.53
CA ALA A 1168 -15.81 -0.92 2.72
C ALA A 1168 -17.23 -0.46 3.02
N ILE A 1169 -17.98 -1.34 3.67
CA ILE A 1169 -19.36 -1.11 4.12
C ILE A 1169 -19.39 -1.38 5.61
N LEU A 1170 -19.58 -0.32 6.41
CA LEU A 1170 -19.64 -0.40 7.86
C LEU A 1170 -21.10 -0.61 8.28
N ASP A 1171 -21.33 -1.65 9.08
CA ASP A 1171 -22.63 -2.03 9.65
C ASP A 1171 -22.50 -1.87 11.18
N HIS A 1172 -22.97 -0.73 11.68
CA HIS A 1172 -22.69 -0.28 13.06
C HIS A 1172 -23.46 -1.09 14.11
N GLU A 1173 -24.71 -1.49 13.83
CA GLU A 1173 -25.53 -2.26 14.79
C GLU A 1173 -24.95 -3.67 15.01
N LYS A 1174 -24.64 -4.41 13.93
CA LYS A 1174 -24.02 -5.74 14.04
C LYS A 1174 -22.52 -5.70 14.31
N LYS A 1175 -21.92 -4.51 14.33
CA LYS A 1175 -20.50 -4.27 14.62
C LYS A 1175 -19.58 -5.07 13.69
N ARG A 1176 -19.74 -4.86 12.40
CA ARG A 1176 -18.95 -5.53 11.35
C ARG A 1176 -18.69 -4.60 10.17
N THR A 1177 -17.66 -4.91 9.41
CA THR A 1177 -17.30 -4.21 8.19
C THR A 1177 -17.16 -5.23 7.07
N PHE A 1178 -17.93 -5.09 6.00
CA PHE A 1178 -17.65 -5.79 4.75
C PHE A 1178 -16.52 -5.07 4.03
N VAL A 1179 -15.54 -5.83 3.55
CA VAL A 1179 -14.45 -5.33 2.71
C VAL A 1179 -14.64 -5.91 1.32
N VAL A 1180 -14.76 -5.02 0.34
CA VAL A 1180 -14.91 -5.33 -1.08
C VAL A 1180 -13.59 -5.00 -1.76
N ARG A 1181 -12.84 -6.02 -2.20
CA ARG A 1181 -11.65 -5.83 -3.05
C ARG A 1181 -11.97 -6.18 -4.50
N LYS A 1182 -11.49 -5.36 -5.44
CA LYS A 1182 -11.69 -5.55 -6.88
C LYS A 1182 -10.40 -5.35 -7.69
N ASP A 1183 -10.22 -6.20 -8.70
CA ASP A 1183 -9.12 -6.22 -9.67
C ASP A 1183 -9.70 -6.37 -11.09
N GLY A 1184 -9.09 -5.71 -12.08
CA GLY A 1184 -9.61 -5.64 -13.47
C GLY A 1184 -10.89 -4.81 -13.65
N LEU A 1185 -11.38 -4.15 -12.59
CA LEU A 1185 -12.68 -3.46 -12.51
C LEU A 1185 -12.49 -2.01 -12.04
N ALA A 1186 -12.73 -1.04 -12.92
CA ALA A 1186 -12.41 0.37 -12.69
C ALA A 1186 -13.50 1.15 -11.93
N ASP A 1187 -14.76 0.73 -12.03
CA ASP A 1187 -15.92 1.46 -11.51
C ASP A 1187 -16.57 0.71 -10.33
N ALA A 1188 -17.43 1.40 -9.59
CA ALA A 1188 -18.30 0.77 -8.60
C ALA A 1188 -19.71 1.37 -8.65
N VAL A 1189 -20.72 0.58 -8.30
CA VAL A 1189 -22.11 1.06 -8.25
C VAL A 1189 -22.65 0.92 -6.84
N VAL A 1190 -23.30 1.96 -6.32
CA VAL A 1190 -23.99 1.92 -5.02
C VAL A 1190 -25.48 2.08 -5.27
N TRP A 1191 -26.26 1.06 -4.87
CA TRP A 1191 -27.71 1.02 -5.10
C TRP A 1191 -28.49 0.60 -3.85
N ASN A 1192 -29.48 1.41 -3.49
CA ASN A 1192 -30.57 1.05 -2.58
C ASN A 1192 -31.88 1.68 -3.10
N PRO A 1193 -32.96 0.90 -3.27
CA PRO A 1193 -34.22 1.40 -3.83
C PRO A 1193 -34.99 2.35 -2.90
N TRP A 1194 -34.81 2.24 -1.59
CA TRP A 1194 -35.63 2.94 -0.59
C TRP A 1194 -37.15 2.62 -0.66
N ASP A 1195 -37.90 3.16 0.30
CA ASP A 1195 -39.33 2.92 0.56
C ASP A 1195 -40.24 2.94 -0.68
N LYS A 1196 -40.06 3.90 -1.58
CA LYS A 1196 -40.97 4.10 -2.72
C LYS A 1196 -40.68 3.14 -3.88
N LYS A 1197 -39.41 2.89 -4.19
CA LYS A 1197 -39.03 2.04 -5.32
C LYS A 1197 -39.17 0.57 -4.97
N SER A 1198 -38.87 0.15 -3.73
CA SER A 1198 -39.02 -1.24 -3.29
C SER A 1198 -40.42 -1.79 -3.59
N LYS A 1199 -41.45 -1.01 -3.25
CA LYS A 1199 -42.87 -1.30 -3.47
C LYS A 1199 -43.30 -1.36 -4.94
N THR A 1200 -42.43 -0.97 -5.88
CA THR A 1200 -42.64 -1.13 -7.33
C THR A 1200 -41.95 -2.37 -7.93
N ILE A 1201 -40.99 -2.96 -7.21
CA ILE A 1201 -40.20 -4.10 -7.70
C ILE A 1201 -40.88 -5.40 -7.26
N SER A 1202 -41.52 -6.10 -8.20
CA SER A 1202 -42.38 -7.26 -7.90
C SER A 1202 -41.69 -8.43 -7.19
N ASP A 1203 -40.39 -8.56 -7.40
CA ASP A 1203 -39.46 -9.58 -6.90
C ASP A 1203 -38.64 -9.09 -5.69
N LEU A 1204 -39.00 -7.94 -5.10
CA LEU A 1204 -38.41 -7.39 -3.89
C LEU A 1204 -39.47 -7.22 -2.79
N GLY A 1205 -39.14 -7.46 -1.52
CA GLY A 1205 -40.03 -7.14 -0.40
C GLY A 1205 -40.15 -5.63 -0.17
N ASP A 1206 -41.34 -5.20 0.24
CA ASP A 1206 -41.73 -3.78 0.42
C ASP A 1206 -40.81 -3.03 1.39
N GLU A 1207 -40.39 -3.71 2.46
CA GLU A 1207 -39.52 -3.19 3.51
C GLU A 1207 -38.08 -3.76 3.42
N ASP A 1208 -37.80 -4.66 2.47
CA ASP A 1208 -36.50 -5.34 2.33
C ASP A 1208 -35.34 -4.33 2.14
N TYR A 1209 -35.64 -3.12 1.62
CA TYR A 1209 -34.67 -2.04 1.41
C TYR A 1209 -33.90 -1.64 2.67
N LYS A 1210 -34.44 -1.93 3.87
CA LYS A 1210 -33.78 -1.68 5.16
C LYS A 1210 -32.65 -2.66 5.47
N HIS A 1211 -32.73 -3.88 4.95
CA HIS A 1211 -31.83 -4.98 5.31
C HIS A 1211 -30.90 -5.38 4.14
N MET A 1212 -30.84 -4.54 3.11
CA MET A 1212 -30.01 -4.73 1.92
C MET A 1212 -29.25 -3.47 1.56
N LEU A 1213 -28.04 -3.66 1.03
CA LEU A 1213 -27.32 -2.64 0.27
C LEU A 1213 -26.60 -3.32 -0.88
N CYS A 1214 -26.70 -2.77 -2.09
CA CYS A 1214 -25.93 -3.25 -3.23
C CYS A 1214 -24.70 -2.37 -3.44
N VAL A 1215 -23.52 -2.99 -3.44
CA VAL A 1215 -22.24 -2.35 -3.80
C VAL A 1215 -21.56 -3.24 -4.83
N GLU A 1216 -21.57 -2.80 -6.09
CA GLU A 1216 -21.09 -3.57 -7.22
C GLU A 1216 -19.64 -3.25 -7.55
N ALA A 1217 -18.83 -4.27 -7.86
CA ALA A 1217 -17.53 -4.09 -8.49
C ALA A 1217 -17.69 -4.20 -10.02
N ALA A 1218 -17.34 -3.15 -10.77
CA ALA A 1218 -17.84 -2.96 -12.13
C ALA A 1218 -16.84 -2.35 -13.12
N ALA A 1219 -17.23 -2.37 -14.40
CA ALA A 1219 -16.61 -1.65 -15.50
C ALA A 1219 -17.72 -1.20 -16.46
N VAL A 1220 -18.06 0.10 -16.41
CA VAL A 1220 -19.33 0.64 -16.93
C VAL A 1220 -19.10 1.89 -17.80
N GLU A 1221 -18.33 2.87 -17.33
CA GLU A 1221 -18.09 4.13 -18.05
C GLU A 1221 -17.11 3.94 -19.22
N ARG A 1222 -16.21 2.95 -19.09
CA ARG A 1222 -15.31 2.51 -20.18
C ARG A 1222 -15.59 1.05 -20.52
N PRO A 1223 -16.42 0.77 -21.53
CA PRO A 1223 -16.66 -0.58 -22.01
C PRO A 1223 -15.37 -1.30 -22.43
N ILE A 1224 -15.20 -2.53 -21.96
CA ILE A 1224 -14.06 -3.39 -22.26
C ILE A 1224 -14.20 -3.90 -23.69
N THR A 1225 -13.13 -3.80 -24.49
CA THR A 1225 -13.10 -4.30 -25.87
C THR A 1225 -12.03 -5.39 -26.02
N LEU A 1226 -12.41 -6.53 -26.58
CA LEU A 1226 -11.52 -7.67 -26.83
C LEU A 1226 -11.45 -7.99 -28.31
N LYS A 1227 -10.24 -8.07 -28.86
CA LYS A 1227 -9.97 -8.65 -30.19
C LYS A 1227 -10.02 -10.19 -30.11
N PRO A 1228 -10.19 -10.91 -31.24
CA PRO A 1228 -10.16 -12.37 -31.26
C PRO A 1228 -8.93 -12.95 -30.56
N GLY A 1229 -9.14 -13.98 -29.73
CA GLY A 1229 -8.09 -14.64 -28.95
C GLY A 1229 -7.71 -13.92 -27.64
N GLU A 1230 -7.99 -12.62 -27.50
CA GLU A 1230 -7.76 -11.85 -26.26
C GLU A 1230 -8.74 -12.26 -25.16
N GLU A 1231 -8.29 -12.14 -23.91
CA GLU A 1231 -9.05 -12.46 -22.71
C GLU A 1231 -8.97 -11.31 -21.70
N TRP A 1232 -10.11 -10.90 -21.14
CA TRP A 1232 -10.18 -10.00 -19.99
C TRP A 1232 -10.38 -10.80 -18.70
N LYS A 1233 -9.77 -10.34 -17.61
CA LYS A 1233 -9.91 -10.89 -16.26
C LYS A 1233 -10.45 -9.82 -15.32
N GLY A 1234 -11.45 -10.16 -14.51
CA GLY A 1234 -11.96 -9.34 -13.42
C GLY A 1234 -12.18 -10.15 -12.15
N ARG A 1235 -11.59 -9.72 -11.03
CA ARG A 1235 -11.65 -10.42 -9.73
C ARG A 1235 -12.37 -9.57 -8.71
N LEU A 1236 -13.21 -10.23 -7.91
CA LEU A 1236 -13.84 -9.72 -6.70
C LEU A 1236 -13.40 -10.61 -5.53
N GLU A 1237 -13.11 -10.01 -4.40
CA GLU A 1237 -12.81 -10.68 -3.14
C GLU A 1237 -13.57 -9.97 -2.02
N LEU A 1238 -14.37 -10.73 -1.27
CA LEU A 1238 -15.21 -10.24 -0.19
C LEU A 1238 -14.75 -10.85 1.14
N SER A 1239 -14.62 -10.01 2.18
CA SER A 1239 -14.51 -10.49 3.55
C SER A 1239 -15.40 -9.69 4.50
N ALA A 1240 -15.73 -10.27 5.65
CA ALA A 1240 -16.50 -9.62 6.70
C ALA A 1240 -15.71 -9.70 8.01
N VAL A 1241 -15.30 -8.55 8.55
CA VAL A 1241 -14.46 -8.45 9.76
C VAL A 1241 -15.22 -7.78 10.90
N PRO A 1242 -14.95 -8.11 12.18
CA PRO A 1242 -15.55 -7.42 13.31
C PRO A 1242 -15.14 -5.93 13.33
N SER A 1243 -16.08 -5.02 13.59
CA SER A 1243 -15.80 -3.59 13.73
C SER A 1243 -15.30 -3.26 15.15
N SER A 1244 -14.14 -3.79 15.51
CA SER A 1244 -13.22 -3.11 16.44
C SER A 1244 -12.53 -1.90 15.78
N TYR A 1245 -12.77 -1.70 14.48
CA TYR A 1245 -12.35 -0.53 13.71
C TYR A 1245 -12.99 0.76 14.22
N SER A 1246 -12.22 1.56 14.95
CA SER A 1246 -12.46 3.00 15.06
C SER A 1246 -12.46 3.64 13.66
N SER A 1247 -13.32 4.64 13.44
CA SER A 1247 -13.59 5.22 12.13
C SER A 1247 -12.51 6.19 11.63
N GLY A 1248 -11.28 5.69 11.48
CA GLY A 1248 -10.11 6.43 10.96
C GLY A 1248 -9.24 5.63 9.99
N GLN A 1249 -9.68 4.43 9.57
CA GLN A 1249 -8.93 3.54 8.66
C GLN A 1249 -9.66 3.20 7.34
N LEU A 1250 -10.45 4.14 6.83
CA LEU A 1250 -10.40 4.41 5.40
C LEU A 1250 -9.64 5.71 5.18
N ASP A 1251 -8.44 5.54 4.65
CA ASP A 1251 -7.54 6.60 4.25
C ASP A 1251 -7.73 6.80 2.75
N PRO A 1252 -8.23 7.97 2.28
CA PRO A 1252 -8.38 8.25 0.86
C PRO A 1252 -7.06 8.17 0.07
N ARG A 1253 -5.91 8.07 0.74
CA ARG A 1253 -4.59 7.84 0.13
C ARG A 1253 -4.25 6.35 -0.03
N ARG A 1254 -4.78 5.44 0.81
CA ARG A 1254 -4.73 3.96 0.64
C ARG A 1254 -5.89 3.42 -0.22
N VAL A 1255 -6.53 4.31 -0.96
CA VAL A 1255 -7.61 4.11 -1.93
C VAL A 1255 -7.06 4.17 -3.37
N LEU A 1256 -5.77 4.50 -3.55
CA LEU A 1256 -5.13 4.69 -4.85
C LEU A 1256 -3.90 3.79 -5.08
N GLU A 1257 -3.82 2.66 -4.36
CA GLU A 1257 -2.89 1.53 -4.58
C GLU A 1257 -3.62 0.32 -5.20
#